data_AF-A0A369LD05-F1
#
_entry.id   AF-A0A369LD05-F1
#
_cell.length_a   1.000
_cell.length_b   1.000
_cell.length_c   1.000
_cell.angle_alpha   90.00
_cell.angle_beta   90.00
_cell.angle_gamma   90.00
#
_symmetry.space_group_name_H-M   'P 1'
#
loop_
_entity.id
_entity.type
_entity.pdbx_description
1 polymer ?
#
loop_
_entity_poly.entity_id
_entity_poly.type
_entity_poly.pdbx_seq_one_letter_code
_entity_poly.pdbx_strand_id
1 'polypeptide(L)'
;MKPDSSRIQSKRPTGASASLRVSASGSKGGGSFKVKPSTEVKASFEKSPVKTEPSFETEPSLEKIPTSAESSLKLGPHGLDPLRRLLGDSSAKRLATYFAKAALLVVTVYLLSFAVTKMPAPFLALFWAFFTLASTAGVVYQVVVRKTHRQFKYAAGGLFARVNNGRIFSFIVSFCVSAACMASLFLESPKWDIAEWVLIFAAVVVYPVVLLLMRRYARREYEPAFQASGEFLWSCAIVGFLLCVAYGAYCAMDPSFGQPVETVLDAFAKTPMPFENSPSALMWNAGVGSWIVDSLTSYGLMQASKVSVPICFAIRTALCAGAFFGMANLVGLCALPVQELRKIFVSVDAIKRDDATQPIWRRYVVMAAVLPVALVAGFFWGEMKVGMAMQTENGTALQEIARELAGKSVYSIDGALYDQAKIDALASSLSADEANLRTMSSQLKDSLESSYATCSGRTDAFLDWYFSIATNSSLRASIPEGGAQQALEDRFYSLVGSNEDEQLTKSMKNYLAAAVNLRSSIDDGMQAARVDGDVSQAGGDGRKLPAWLVEAKEFGDAWLLKGYREEADGVLDAAHDSGILAALDDGQTLLRYQFEKNVYADAQFASMATSVDKLPNGGGNIALDVLTYAGGVFDEGVSRGKYRKTLQANISACEEQVKTLLTPNVPPAFSAER
;
A
#
# COMPACT_ATOMS: atom_id res chain seq x y z
N MET A 1 6.92 -60.23 18.61
CA MET A 1 7.00 -61.08 17.39
C MET A 1 7.15 -60.17 16.17
N LYS A 2 7.93 -60.56 15.15
CA LYS A 2 7.80 -60.07 13.76
C LYS A 2 6.69 -60.88 13.04
N PRO A 3 6.04 -60.39 11.96
CA PRO A 3 6.61 -60.23 10.60
C PRO A 3 6.82 -58.73 10.24
N ASP A 4 7.67 -58.29 9.31
CA ASP A 4 7.89 -58.59 7.88
C ASP A 4 6.73 -58.20 6.93
N SER A 5 6.94 -57.81 5.66
CA SER A 5 8.02 -57.09 4.92
C SER A 5 7.66 -57.14 3.42
N SER A 6 8.10 -56.17 2.61
CA SER A 6 7.92 -56.06 1.14
C SER A 6 6.46 -55.83 0.67
N ARG A 7 6.18 -54.84 -0.18
CA ARG A 7 6.50 -54.93 -1.63
C ARG A 7 6.65 -53.53 -2.27
N ILE A 8 7.84 -53.24 -2.80
CA ILE A 8 8.07 -52.13 -3.73
C ILE A 8 8.23 -52.72 -5.14
N GLN A 9 7.61 -52.11 -6.15
CA GLN A 9 8.04 -52.25 -7.54
C GLN A 9 7.95 -50.89 -8.25
N SER A 10 9.07 -50.47 -8.85
CA SER A 10 9.13 -49.29 -9.71
C SER A 10 8.91 -49.67 -11.17
N LYS A 11 8.54 -48.67 -12.00
CA LYS A 11 8.65 -48.76 -13.47
C LYS A 11 9.25 -47.48 -14.07
N ARG A 12 10.50 -47.63 -14.51
CA ARG A 12 11.24 -46.89 -15.55
C ARG A 12 11.78 -47.96 -16.54
N PRO A 13 12.44 -47.65 -17.67
CA PRO A 13 12.68 -46.35 -18.33
C PRO A 13 11.69 -46.20 -19.54
N THR A 14 11.81 -45.37 -20.58
CA THR A 14 12.93 -44.81 -21.41
C THR A 14 12.43 -43.49 -22.03
N GLY A 15 13.24 -42.52 -22.49
CA GLY A 15 14.70 -42.43 -22.57
C GLY A 15 15.16 -42.07 -24.00
N ALA A 16 15.04 -40.79 -24.37
CA ALA A 16 15.59 -40.24 -25.61
C ALA A 16 15.82 -38.72 -25.47
N SER A 17 17.09 -38.30 -25.45
CA SER A 17 17.48 -36.88 -25.47
C SER A 17 17.75 -36.44 -26.91
N ALA A 18 17.25 -35.28 -27.32
CA ALA A 18 17.58 -34.68 -28.61
C ALA A 18 17.91 -33.19 -28.45
N SER A 19 19.18 -32.84 -28.65
CA SER A 19 19.66 -31.45 -28.70
C SER A 19 20.62 -31.29 -29.86
N LEU A 20 20.47 -30.20 -30.63
CA LEU A 20 21.41 -29.59 -31.59
C LEU A 20 20.65 -28.39 -32.22
N ARG A 21 20.98 -27.16 -31.82
CA ARG A 21 21.91 -26.23 -32.50
C ARG A 21 21.47 -25.72 -33.88
N VAL A 22 21.11 -24.43 -33.90
CA VAL A 22 21.76 -23.35 -34.68
C VAL A 22 22.12 -23.64 -36.14
N SER A 23 21.55 -22.83 -37.04
CA SER A 23 22.33 -22.21 -38.13
C SER A 23 21.69 -20.89 -38.55
N ALA A 24 22.44 -19.79 -38.37
CA ALA A 24 22.24 -18.58 -39.15
C ALA A 24 23.19 -18.64 -40.35
N SER A 25 22.74 -18.23 -41.53
CA SER A 25 23.59 -18.12 -42.72
C SER A 25 23.30 -16.82 -43.47
N GLY A 26 24.37 -16.09 -43.77
CA GLY A 26 24.32 -14.88 -44.59
C GLY A 26 25.71 -14.59 -45.14
N SER A 27 25.83 -14.50 -46.47
CA SER A 27 27.04 -14.03 -47.16
C SER A 27 26.72 -13.71 -48.62
N LYS A 28 27.18 -12.52 -49.07
CA LYS A 28 27.68 -12.12 -50.41
C LYS A 28 27.11 -12.80 -51.68
N GLY A 29 26.80 -12.10 -52.78
CA GLY A 29 26.87 -10.65 -53.09
C GLY A 29 27.55 -10.33 -54.43
N GLY A 30 26.97 -9.42 -55.22
CA GLY A 30 27.54 -8.85 -56.46
C GLY A 30 26.82 -9.25 -57.76
N GLY A 31 26.79 -8.35 -58.76
CA GLY A 31 26.25 -8.61 -60.11
C GLY A 31 25.38 -7.49 -60.68
N SER A 32 25.98 -6.53 -61.40
CA SER A 32 25.28 -5.41 -62.06
C SER A 32 24.72 -5.81 -63.44
N PHE A 33 23.57 -5.25 -63.86
CA PHE A 33 23.48 -4.53 -65.15
C PHE A 33 22.25 -3.59 -65.25
N LYS A 34 22.27 -2.69 -66.26
CA LYS A 34 21.25 -1.68 -66.63
C LYS A 34 19.98 -2.33 -67.25
N VAL A 35 18.80 -1.69 -67.36
CA VAL A 35 18.45 -0.50 -68.18
C VAL A 35 17.23 0.30 -67.64
N LYS A 36 17.11 1.57 -68.07
CA LYS A 36 16.14 2.66 -67.75
C LYS A 36 15.47 3.14 -69.07
N PRO A 37 14.53 4.12 -69.11
CA PRO A 37 13.49 4.58 -68.16
C PRO A 37 12.13 4.95 -68.85
N SER A 38 11.15 5.48 -68.09
CA SER A 38 10.43 6.75 -68.39
C SER A 38 9.80 7.28 -67.07
N THR A 39 9.94 8.55 -66.64
CA THR A 39 9.23 9.82 -67.02
C THR A 39 7.71 9.75 -66.73
N GLU A 40 7.02 10.67 -66.06
CA GLU A 40 7.21 12.08 -65.62
C GLU A 40 7.00 12.23 -64.07
N VAL A 41 7.61 13.14 -63.28
CA VAL A 41 7.84 14.61 -63.29
C VAL A 41 6.67 15.46 -62.75
N LYS A 42 6.80 15.94 -61.49
CA LYS A 42 6.63 17.36 -61.11
C LYS A 42 7.06 17.66 -59.66
N ALA A 43 7.82 18.75 -59.47
CA ALA A 43 8.11 19.36 -58.17
C ALA A 43 8.55 20.84 -58.34
N SER A 44 7.97 21.74 -57.54
CA SER A 44 8.38 23.12 -57.21
C SER A 44 7.73 23.40 -55.84
N PHE A 45 8.39 23.82 -54.74
CA PHE A 45 9.42 24.84 -54.49
C PHE A 45 8.92 26.31 -54.55
N GLU A 46 9.54 27.11 -53.70
CA GLU A 46 9.00 28.27 -52.96
C GLU A 46 9.78 29.57 -53.25
N LYS A 47 9.10 30.73 -53.29
CA LYS A 47 9.65 32.06 -52.89
C LYS A 47 8.66 33.24 -52.99
N SER A 48 8.78 34.16 -52.03
CA SER A 48 8.42 35.60 -52.12
C SER A 48 9.74 36.41 -52.35
N PRO A 49 9.90 37.75 -52.17
CA PRO A 49 9.00 38.80 -51.62
C PRO A 49 9.10 40.20 -52.31
N VAL A 50 8.80 41.27 -51.53
CA VAL A 50 9.15 42.72 -51.69
C VAL A 50 7.99 43.66 -52.12
N LYS A 51 8.13 44.93 -51.70
CA LYS A 51 7.12 45.99 -51.46
C LYS A 51 7.69 47.35 -51.88
N THR A 52 6.89 48.22 -52.52
CA THR A 52 7.09 49.68 -52.49
C THR A 52 5.77 50.45 -52.68
N GLU A 53 5.77 51.71 -52.27
CA GLU A 53 4.68 52.69 -52.22
C GLU A 53 5.18 53.99 -52.92
N PRO A 54 4.32 54.97 -53.31
CA PRO A 54 4.07 56.08 -52.39
C PRO A 54 2.69 56.81 -52.55
N SER A 55 2.50 57.83 -51.70
CA SER A 55 1.45 58.86 -51.69
C SER A 55 1.66 59.95 -52.77
N PHE A 56 0.86 61.02 -52.95
CA PHE A 56 -0.24 61.66 -52.20
C PHE A 56 -1.46 61.89 -53.15
N GLU A 57 -2.56 62.62 -52.88
CA GLU A 57 -3.03 63.60 -51.85
C GLU A 57 -4.60 63.52 -51.84
N THR A 58 -5.48 64.30 -51.17
CA THR A 58 -5.47 65.58 -50.43
C THR A 58 -6.59 65.60 -49.35
N GLU A 59 -6.61 66.58 -48.46
CA GLU A 59 -7.72 66.92 -47.54
C GLU A 59 -8.21 68.37 -47.79
N PRO A 60 -9.34 68.87 -47.24
CA PRO A 60 -9.34 69.36 -45.84
C PRO A 60 -10.68 69.33 -45.05
N SER A 61 -10.59 68.95 -43.77
CA SER A 61 -11.30 69.58 -42.61
C SER A 61 -12.84 69.60 -42.51
N LEU A 62 -13.48 69.98 -41.37
CA LEU A 62 -13.32 69.71 -39.93
C LEU A 62 -14.44 70.48 -39.18
N GLU A 63 -15.34 69.84 -38.39
CA GLU A 63 -15.88 70.39 -37.12
C GLU A 63 -16.94 69.53 -36.36
N LYS A 64 -16.87 69.61 -35.03
CA LYS A 64 -17.94 69.55 -33.99
C LYS A 64 -18.76 68.26 -33.70
N ILE A 65 -18.35 67.63 -32.60
CA ILE A 65 -19.11 66.92 -31.54
C ILE A 65 -18.58 67.56 -30.21
N PRO A 66 -19.31 67.85 -29.10
CA PRO A 66 -20.34 67.06 -28.38
C PRO A 66 -21.57 67.95 -27.96
N THR A 67 -22.43 67.76 -26.93
CA THR A 67 -22.48 66.86 -25.74
C THR A 67 -23.89 66.66 -25.16
N SER A 68 -24.33 65.42 -24.97
CA SER A 68 -25.16 64.91 -23.84
C SER A 68 -25.48 63.41 -24.09
N ALA A 69 -25.42 62.45 -23.17
CA ALA A 69 -25.36 62.43 -21.70
C ALA A 69 -26.68 62.76 -20.98
N GLU A 70 -27.64 61.82 -21.02
CA GLU A 70 -28.34 61.42 -19.79
C GLU A 70 -28.84 59.97 -19.86
N SER A 71 -28.65 59.20 -18.78
CA SER A 71 -28.86 57.76 -18.73
C SER A 71 -30.15 57.40 -17.99
N SER A 72 -31.17 56.94 -18.74
CA SER A 72 -32.43 56.43 -18.17
C SER A 72 -32.24 55.08 -17.47
N LEU A 73 -31.75 55.12 -16.24
CA LEU A 73 -31.41 53.95 -15.43
C LEU A 73 -32.68 53.30 -14.83
N LYS A 74 -33.31 52.37 -15.58
CA LYS A 74 -34.37 51.49 -15.05
C LYS A 74 -33.84 50.08 -14.81
N LEU A 75 -33.49 49.82 -13.54
CA LEU A 75 -33.16 48.48 -13.05
C LEU A 75 -34.41 47.58 -13.11
N GLY A 76 -34.35 46.49 -13.89
CA GLY A 76 -35.44 45.51 -14.05
C GLY A 76 -34.96 44.09 -13.69
N PRO A 77 -35.71 43.32 -12.86
CA PRO A 77 -35.17 42.12 -12.21
C PRO A 77 -35.22 40.84 -13.07
N HIS A 78 -34.63 40.85 -14.27
CA HIS A 78 -34.69 39.72 -15.23
C HIS A 78 -33.33 39.27 -15.77
N GLY A 79 -32.53 38.63 -14.90
CA GLY A 79 -31.24 38.00 -15.25
C GLY A 79 -31.28 36.78 -16.19
N LEU A 80 -32.41 36.53 -16.88
CA LEU A 80 -32.61 35.39 -17.80
C LEU A 80 -33.04 35.80 -19.22
N ASP A 81 -33.39 37.07 -19.45
CA ASP A 81 -33.87 37.54 -20.76
C ASP A 81 -32.85 37.48 -21.92
N PRO A 82 -31.52 37.64 -21.73
CA PRO A 82 -30.55 37.53 -22.82
C PRO A 82 -30.60 36.17 -23.51
N LEU A 83 -30.62 35.08 -22.73
CA LEU A 83 -30.76 33.72 -23.26
C LEU A 83 -32.13 33.50 -23.90
N ARG A 84 -33.21 34.01 -23.29
CA ARG A 84 -34.57 33.84 -23.80
C ARG A 84 -34.76 34.46 -25.19
N ARG A 85 -34.20 35.65 -25.43
CA ARG A 85 -34.22 36.31 -26.76
C ARG A 85 -33.40 35.57 -27.81
N LEU A 86 -32.30 34.92 -27.41
CA LEU A 86 -31.38 34.21 -28.32
C LEU A 86 -31.89 32.80 -28.70
N LEU A 87 -32.74 32.20 -27.87
CA LEU A 87 -33.25 30.83 -28.02
C LEU A 87 -34.71 30.76 -28.51
N GLY A 88 -35.56 31.72 -28.14
CA GLY A 88 -36.99 31.73 -28.46
C GLY A 88 -37.83 30.74 -27.64
N ASP A 89 -39.08 31.10 -27.35
CA ASP A 89 -39.92 30.43 -26.34
C ASP A 89 -40.14 28.93 -26.58
N SER A 90 -40.15 28.46 -27.84
CA SER A 90 -40.31 27.03 -28.14
C SER A 90 -39.09 26.18 -27.79
N SER A 91 -37.89 26.78 -27.69
CA SER A 91 -36.68 26.06 -27.28
C SER A 91 -36.37 26.27 -25.81
N ALA A 92 -36.67 27.44 -25.23
CA ALA A 92 -36.60 27.69 -23.79
C ALA A 92 -37.44 26.68 -22.99
N LYS A 93 -38.68 26.40 -23.41
CA LYS A 93 -39.54 25.36 -22.80
C LYS A 93 -38.96 23.94 -22.93
N ARG A 94 -38.23 23.64 -24.01
CA ARG A 94 -37.54 22.35 -24.20
C ARG A 94 -36.30 22.25 -23.32
N LEU A 95 -35.55 23.34 -23.14
CA LEU A 95 -34.37 23.43 -22.28
C LEU A 95 -34.75 23.27 -20.79
N ALA A 96 -35.81 23.94 -20.34
CA ALA A 96 -36.34 23.78 -18.99
C ALA A 96 -36.84 22.34 -18.72
N THR A 97 -37.57 21.76 -19.67
CA THR A 97 -38.01 20.34 -19.58
C THR A 97 -36.82 19.38 -19.53
N TYR A 98 -35.74 19.66 -20.28
CA TYR A 98 -34.49 18.89 -20.21
C TYR A 98 -33.85 18.99 -18.81
N PHE A 99 -33.64 20.20 -18.29
CA PHE A 99 -33.00 20.40 -16.99
C PHE A 99 -33.81 19.75 -15.85
N ALA A 100 -35.14 19.87 -15.85
CA ALA A 100 -35.98 19.21 -14.85
C ALA A 100 -35.82 17.67 -14.85
N LYS A 101 -35.79 17.05 -16.04
CA LYS A 101 -35.55 15.61 -16.18
C LYS A 101 -34.14 15.20 -15.78
N ALA A 102 -33.13 15.94 -16.22
CA ALA A 102 -31.72 15.62 -15.98
C ALA A 102 -31.34 15.83 -14.50
N ALA A 103 -31.86 16.87 -13.85
CA ALA A 103 -31.72 17.06 -12.40
C ALA A 103 -32.40 15.92 -11.62
N LEU A 104 -33.65 15.57 -11.96
CA LEU A 104 -34.35 14.43 -11.33
C LEU A 104 -33.59 13.11 -11.53
N LEU A 105 -33.06 12.86 -12.73
CA LEU A 105 -32.22 11.71 -13.04
C LEU A 105 -30.97 11.67 -12.14
N VAL A 106 -30.16 12.74 -12.13
CA VAL A 106 -28.90 12.77 -11.37
C VAL A 106 -29.15 12.69 -9.86
N VAL A 107 -30.18 13.37 -9.34
CA VAL A 107 -30.60 13.23 -7.94
C VAL A 107 -31.05 11.81 -7.62
N THR A 108 -31.74 11.12 -8.55
CA THR A 108 -32.11 9.71 -8.35
C THR A 108 -30.88 8.79 -8.32
N VAL A 109 -29.90 9.01 -9.19
CA VAL A 109 -28.64 8.21 -9.21
C VAL A 109 -27.77 8.52 -7.97
N TYR A 110 -27.74 9.77 -7.53
CA TYR A 110 -27.07 10.21 -6.29
C TYR A 110 -27.69 9.57 -5.04
N LEU A 111 -29.02 9.62 -4.90
CA LEU A 111 -29.70 8.94 -3.78
C LEU A 111 -29.57 7.42 -3.85
N LEU A 112 -29.46 6.85 -5.06
CA LEU A 112 -29.24 5.43 -5.24
C LEU A 112 -27.82 5.00 -4.84
N SER A 113 -26.77 5.82 -5.02
CA SER A 113 -25.40 5.40 -4.69
C SER A 113 -25.17 5.20 -3.18
N PHE A 114 -25.82 5.99 -2.31
CA PHE A 114 -25.80 5.76 -0.86
C PHE A 114 -26.61 4.51 -0.46
N ALA A 115 -27.64 4.17 -1.22
CA ALA A 115 -28.56 3.09 -0.89
C ALA A 115 -28.15 1.73 -1.48
N VAL A 116 -27.49 1.69 -2.65
CA VAL A 116 -27.16 0.47 -3.41
C VAL A 116 -26.28 -0.50 -2.61
N THR A 117 -25.43 0.00 -1.71
CA THR A 117 -24.58 -0.80 -0.81
C THR A 117 -25.36 -1.48 0.32
N LYS A 118 -26.63 -1.10 0.53
CA LYS A 118 -27.54 -1.62 1.58
C LYS A 118 -28.87 -2.16 1.03
N MET A 119 -29.13 -2.04 -0.27
CA MET A 119 -30.38 -2.50 -0.88
C MET A 119 -30.43 -4.03 -1.00
N PRO A 120 -31.55 -4.69 -0.63
CA PRO A 120 -31.78 -6.09 -0.94
C PRO A 120 -31.83 -6.39 -2.44
N ALA A 121 -31.38 -7.60 -2.82
CA ALA A 121 -31.32 -8.11 -4.19
C ALA A 121 -32.55 -7.80 -5.11
N PRO A 122 -33.81 -7.91 -4.65
CA PRO A 122 -34.97 -7.59 -5.50
C PRO A 122 -35.01 -6.14 -5.99
N PHE A 123 -34.65 -5.17 -5.13
CA PHE A 123 -34.65 -3.76 -5.50
C PHE A 123 -33.51 -3.43 -6.46
N LEU A 124 -32.33 -3.99 -6.21
CA LEU A 124 -31.16 -3.89 -7.09
C LEU A 124 -31.47 -4.38 -8.51
N ALA A 125 -32.08 -5.57 -8.63
CA ALA A 125 -32.49 -6.14 -9.92
C ALA A 125 -33.49 -5.24 -10.66
N LEU A 126 -34.48 -4.68 -9.97
CA LEU A 126 -35.49 -3.79 -10.54
C LEU A 126 -34.89 -2.45 -11.00
N PHE A 127 -34.05 -1.81 -10.19
CA PHE A 127 -33.36 -0.57 -10.57
C PHE A 127 -32.41 -0.82 -11.75
N TRP A 128 -31.60 -1.88 -11.72
CA TRP A 128 -30.69 -2.19 -12.82
C TRP A 128 -31.44 -2.44 -14.13
N ALA A 129 -32.56 -3.17 -14.09
CA ALA A 129 -33.42 -3.38 -15.25
C ALA A 129 -34.09 -2.10 -15.76
N PHE A 130 -34.54 -1.21 -14.87
CA PHE A 130 -35.14 0.08 -15.23
C PHE A 130 -34.12 1.01 -15.91
N PHE A 131 -32.96 1.24 -15.28
CA PHE A 131 -31.91 2.08 -15.85
C PHE A 131 -31.32 1.47 -17.14
N THR A 132 -31.19 0.14 -17.22
CA THR A 132 -30.79 -0.56 -18.44
C THR A 132 -31.81 -0.36 -19.56
N LEU A 133 -33.11 -0.46 -19.29
CA LEU A 133 -34.17 -0.23 -20.29
C LEU A 133 -34.14 1.22 -20.81
N ALA A 134 -33.98 2.20 -19.92
CA ALA A 134 -33.84 3.61 -20.29
C ALA A 134 -32.61 3.83 -21.18
N SER A 135 -31.43 3.37 -20.75
CA SER A 135 -30.19 3.44 -21.51
C SER A 135 -30.31 2.75 -22.89
N THR A 136 -30.94 1.57 -22.94
CA THR A 136 -31.20 0.81 -24.17
C THR A 136 -32.02 1.60 -25.19
N ALA A 137 -32.99 2.41 -24.76
CA ALA A 137 -33.78 3.23 -25.67
C ALA A 137 -32.91 4.23 -26.46
N GLY A 138 -31.92 4.85 -25.81
CA GLY A 138 -30.94 5.72 -26.46
C GLY A 138 -30.07 4.96 -27.47
N VAL A 139 -29.44 3.87 -27.05
CA VAL A 139 -28.53 3.09 -27.93
C VAL A 139 -29.29 2.48 -29.12
N VAL A 140 -30.48 1.91 -28.90
CA VAL A 140 -31.29 1.32 -29.97
C VAL A 140 -31.78 2.38 -30.95
N TYR A 141 -32.13 3.59 -30.51
CA TYR A 141 -32.50 4.69 -31.42
C TYR A 141 -31.39 4.98 -32.44
N GLN A 142 -30.13 5.11 -31.99
CA GLN A 142 -28.98 5.32 -32.87
C GLN A 142 -28.81 4.17 -33.88
N VAL A 143 -28.93 2.92 -33.42
CA VAL A 143 -28.77 1.73 -34.28
C VAL A 143 -29.93 1.60 -35.28
N VAL A 144 -31.15 1.95 -34.89
CA VAL A 144 -32.34 1.99 -35.76
C VAL A 144 -32.15 3.02 -36.87
N VAL A 145 -31.69 4.23 -36.55
CA VAL A 145 -31.48 5.28 -37.54
C VAL A 145 -30.30 4.95 -38.47
N ARG A 146 -29.20 4.38 -37.94
CA ARG A 146 -28.08 3.87 -38.76
C ARG A 146 -28.50 2.72 -39.70
N LYS A 147 -29.41 1.84 -39.26
CA LYS A 147 -30.03 0.82 -40.12
C LYS A 147 -30.98 1.44 -41.17
N THR A 148 -31.67 2.52 -40.83
CA THR A 148 -32.50 3.28 -41.79
C THR A 148 -31.65 3.87 -42.91
N HIS A 149 -30.50 4.48 -42.61
CA HIS A 149 -29.55 4.94 -43.64
C HIS A 149 -29.08 3.78 -44.55
N ARG A 150 -28.79 2.59 -44.00
CA ARG A 150 -28.46 1.41 -44.83
C ARG A 150 -29.63 0.96 -45.71
N GLN A 151 -30.87 1.08 -45.23
CA GLN A 151 -32.09 0.76 -45.99
C GLN A 151 -32.34 1.69 -47.18
N PHE A 152 -31.73 2.88 -47.24
CA PHE A 152 -31.73 3.70 -48.46
C PHE A 152 -30.86 3.09 -49.57
N LYS A 153 -29.82 2.31 -49.23
CA LYS A 153 -28.88 1.71 -50.19
C LYS A 153 -29.33 0.36 -50.76
N TYR A 154 -30.40 -0.24 -50.25
CA TYR A 154 -30.91 -1.54 -50.70
C TYR A 154 -32.22 -1.41 -51.48
N ALA A 155 -32.35 -2.20 -52.54
CA ALA A 155 -33.59 -2.35 -53.30
C ALA A 155 -34.72 -2.91 -52.43
N ALA A 156 -35.95 -2.43 -52.63
CA ALA A 156 -37.12 -2.87 -51.89
C ALA A 156 -37.36 -4.38 -52.09
N GLY A 157 -37.61 -5.11 -50.99
CA GLY A 157 -37.83 -6.56 -51.01
C GLY A 157 -36.56 -7.43 -51.14
N GLY A 158 -35.40 -6.85 -51.49
CA GLY A 158 -34.15 -7.60 -51.65
C GLY A 158 -33.67 -8.28 -50.35
N LEU A 159 -32.92 -9.38 -50.47
CA LEU A 159 -32.49 -10.19 -49.32
C LEU A 159 -31.76 -9.37 -48.25
N PHE A 160 -30.83 -8.50 -48.66
CA PHE A 160 -30.12 -7.59 -47.75
C PHE A 160 -31.03 -6.55 -47.07
N ALA A 161 -32.07 -6.04 -47.75
CA ALA A 161 -33.07 -5.17 -47.14
C ALA A 161 -33.93 -5.91 -46.09
N ARG A 162 -34.24 -7.19 -46.35
CA ARG A 162 -34.98 -8.06 -45.42
C ARG A 162 -34.15 -8.41 -44.18
N VAL A 163 -32.85 -8.67 -44.34
CA VAL A 163 -31.90 -8.89 -43.23
C VAL A 163 -31.66 -7.61 -42.42
N ASN A 164 -31.47 -6.45 -43.08
CA ASN A 164 -31.27 -5.17 -42.40
C ASN A 164 -32.52 -4.69 -41.62
N ASN A 165 -33.72 -5.05 -42.09
CA ASN A 165 -34.98 -4.89 -41.33
C ASN A 165 -35.02 -5.70 -40.01
N GLY A 166 -34.21 -6.77 -39.89
CA GLY A 166 -34.08 -7.54 -38.67
C GLY A 166 -33.38 -6.73 -37.57
N ARG A 167 -34.12 -6.29 -36.55
CA ARG A 167 -33.57 -5.51 -35.42
C ARG A 167 -33.35 -6.30 -34.13
N ILE A 168 -33.86 -7.53 -33.99
CA ILE A 168 -33.84 -8.29 -32.72
C ILE A 168 -32.41 -8.46 -32.17
N PHE A 169 -31.45 -8.90 -32.99
CA PHE A 169 -30.04 -8.99 -32.59
C PHE A 169 -29.46 -7.64 -32.15
N SER A 170 -29.81 -6.56 -32.84
CA SER A 170 -29.38 -5.20 -32.47
C SER A 170 -29.99 -4.73 -31.15
N PHE A 171 -31.24 -5.08 -30.85
CA PHE A 171 -31.86 -4.85 -29.55
C PHE A 171 -31.11 -5.58 -28.44
N ILE A 172 -30.83 -6.88 -28.62
CA ILE A 172 -30.10 -7.70 -27.65
C ILE A 172 -28.70 -7.11 -27.37
N VAL A 173 -27.91 -6.85 -28.42
CA VAL A 173 -26.55 -6.27 -28.25
C VAL A 173 -26.61 -4.89 -27.56
N SER A 174 -27.55 -4.02 -27.96
CA SER A 174 -27.69 -2.69 -27.33
C SER A 174 -28.11 -2.80 -25.86
N PHE A 175 -28.93 -3.79 -25.51
CA PHE A 175 -29.35 -4.07 -24.14
C PHE A 175 -28.20 -4.62 -23.30
N CYS A 176 -27.41 -5.57 -23.81
CA CYS A 176 -26.23 -6.09 -23.11
C CYS A 176 -25.17 -4.99 -22.86
N VAL A 177 -24.89 -4.14 -23.85
CA VAL A 177 -23.98 -2.98 -23.68
C VAL A 177 -24.55 -2.00 -22.66
N SER A 178 -25.85 -1.72 -22.70
CA SER A 178 -26.51 -0.87 -21.70
C SER A 178 -26.43 -1.46 -20.30
N ALA A 179 -26.65 -2.77 -20.14
CA ALA A 179 -26.59 -3.47 -18.86
C ALA A 179 -25.19 -3.40 -18.24
N ALA A 180 -24.15 -3.58 -19.06
CA ALA A 180 -22.76 -3.41 -18.64
C ALA A 180 -22.47 -1.97 -18.16
N CYS A 181 -22.82 -0.94 -18.94
CA CYS A 181 -22.64 0.46 -18.53
C CYS A 181 -23.40 0.82 -17.25
N MET A 182 -24.61 0.27 -17.04
CA MET A 182 -25.38 0.49 -15.81
C MET A 182 -24.81 -0.30 -14.62
N ALA A 183 -24.22 -1.47 -14.84
CA ALA A 183 -23.52 -2.21 -13.80
C ALA A 183 -22.23 -1.48 -13.37
N SER A 184 -21.44 -0.96 -14.31
CA SER A 184 -20.31 -0.06 -14.00
C SER A 184 -20.78 1.15 -13.19
N LEU A 185 -21.87 1.81 -13.60
CA LEU A 185 -22.42 2.95 -12.85
C LEU A 185 -22.82 2.59 -11.40
N PHE A 186 -23.39 1.40 -11.18
CA PHE A 186 -23.80 0.97 -9.84
C PHE A 186 -22.62 0.55 -8.95
N LEU A 187 -21.52 0.06 -9.53
CA LEU A 187 -20.30 -0.28 -8.78
C LEU A 187 -19.42 0.94 -8.49
N GLU A 188 -19.37 1.91 -9.41
CA GLU A 188 -18.53 3.11 -9.30
C GLU A 188 -19.17 4.23 -8.47
N SER A 189 -20.48 4.50 -8.67
CA SER A 189 -21.12 5.67 -8.03
C SER A 189 -21.12 5.72 -6.48
N PRO A 190 -21.04 4.60 -5.73
CA PRO A 190 -20.85 4.63 -4.26
C PRO A 190 -19.43 4.98 -3.82
N LYS A 191 -18.45 4.91 -4.74
CA LYS A 191 -17.07 5.35 -4.50
C LYS A 191 -16.91 6.85 -4.71
N TRP A 192 -17.80 7.46 -5.50
CA TRP A 192 -17.63 8.82 -5.99
C TRP A 192 -17.66 9.89 -4.90
N ASP A 193 -16.58 10.68 -4.85
CA ASP A 193 -16.41 11.82 -3.95
C ASP A 193 -17.17 13.07 -4.40
N ILE A 194 -17.03 14.16 -3.64
CA ILE A 194 -17.71 15.43 -3.90
C ILE A 194 -17.30 16.05 -5.26
N ALA A 195 -16.04 15.95 -5.66
CA ALA A 195 -15.54 16.48 -6.92
C ALA A 195 -16.02 15.64 -8.12
N GLU A 196 -16.03 14.32 -7.97
CA GLU A 196 -16.53 13.36 -8.96
C GLU A 196 -18.05 13.57 -9.18
N TRP A 197 -18.82 13.81 -8.11
CA TRP A 197 -20.23 14.23 -8.23
C TRP A 197 -20.40 15.63 -8.85
N VAL A 198 -19.58 16.61 -8.49
CA VAL A 198 -19.58 17.95 -9.13
C VAL A 198 -19.33 17.85 -10.64
N LEU A 199 -18.44 16.95 -11.07
CA LEU A 199 -18.16 16.65 -12.47
C LEU A 199 -19.38 16.04 -13.20
N ILE A 200 -20.15 15.18 -12.52
CA ILE A 200 -21.45 14.68 -13.03
C ILE A 200 -22.52 15.79 -13.10
N PHE A 201 -22.62 16.66 -12.10
CA PHE A 201 -23.55 17.82 -12.14
C PHE A 201 -23.16 18.81 -13.25
N ALA A 202 -21.88 19.07 -13.46
CA ALA A 202 -21.38 19.89 -14.57
C ALA A 202 -21.77 19.31 -15.94
N ALA A 203 -21.79 17.97 -16.08
CA ALA A 203 -22.21 17.30 -17.31
C ALA A 203 -23.64 17.67 -17.74
N VAL A 204 -24.56 17.87 -16.79
CA VAL A 204 -25.95 18.31 -17.05
C VAL A 204 -25.99 19.71 -17.67
N VAL A 205 -25.04 20.58 -17.32
CA VAL A 205 -24.93 21.95 -17.88
C VAL A 205 -24.17 21.95 -19.21
N VAL A 206 -23.13 21.12 -19.34
CA VAL A 206 -22.32 20.99 -20.56
C VAL A 206 -23.08 20.31 -21.71
N TYR A 207 -23.88 19.28 -21.43
CA TYR A 207 -24.61 18.53 -22.47
C TYR A 207 -25.47 19.40 -23.41
N PRO A 208 -26.33 20.33 -22.94
CA PRO A 208 -27.10 21.19 -23.84
C PRO A 208 -26.22 22.16 -24.66
N VAL A 209 -25.04 22.56 -24.15
CA VAL A 209 -24.08 23.38 -24.91
C VAL A 209 -23.49 22.55 -26.06
N VAL A 210 -23.02 21.33 -25.77
CA VAL A 210 -22.53 20.39 -26.80
C VAL A 210 -23.63 20.08 -27.82
N LEU A 211 -24.87 19.87 -27.38
CA LEU A 211 -26.01 19.63 -28.27
C LEU A 211 -26.31 20.80 -29.20
N LEU A 212 -26.14 22.05 -28.74
CA LEU A 212 -26.30 23.25 -29.59
C LEU A 212 -25.15 23.42 -30.59
N LEU A 213 -23.93 23.05 -30.23
CA LEU A 213 -22.78 22.99 -31.15
C LEU A 213 -22.98 21.90 -32.21
N MET A 214 -23.32 20.67 -31.79
CA MET A 214 -23.60 19.57 -32.72
C MET A 214 -24.85 19.79 -33.56
N ARG A 215 -25.82 20.60 -33.12
CA ARG A 215 -26.92 21.12 -33.97
C ARG A 215 -26.42 22.01 -35.11
N ARG A 216 -25.51 22.94 -34.82
CA ARG A 216 -24.94 23.84 -35.83
C ARG A 216 -24.08 23.06 -36.84
N TYR A 217 -23.43 21.99 -36.39
CA TYR A 217 -22.66 21.08 -37.23
C TYR A 217 -23.55 20.15 -38.06
N ALA A 218 -24.48 19.43 -37.43
CA ALA A 218 -25.33 18.43 -38.09
C ALA A 218 -26.22 19.02 -39.18
N ARG A 219 -26.70 20.26 -39.02
CA ARG A 219 -27.45 21.00 -40.06
C ARG A 219 -26.66 21.30 -41.33
N ARG A 220 -25.33 21.16 -41.33
CA ARG A 220 -24.46 21.36 -42.51
C ARG A 220 -24.12 20.06 -43.23
N GLU A 221 -24.14 18.91 -42.54
CA GLU A 221 -23.65 17.63 -43.08
C GLU A 221 -24.70 16.52 -43.18
N TYR A 222 -25.77 16.57 -42.38
CA TYR A 222 -26.76 15.50 -42.30
C TYR A 222 -28.09 15.93 -42.93
N GLU A 223 -28.67 15.04 -43.74
CA GLU A 223 -30.04 15.13 -44.24
C GLU A 223 -31.04 15.29 -43.06
N PRO A 224 -32.13 16.06 -43.17
CA PRO A 224 -33.06 16.32 -42.05
C PRO A 224 -33.58 15.07 -41.33
N ALA A 225 -33.80 13.96 -42.06
CA ALA A 225 -34.21 12.68 -41.49
C ALA A 225 -33.18 12.02 -40.55
N PHE A 226 -31.91 12.44 -40.62
CA PHE A 226 -30.80 11.90 -39.83
C PHE A 226 -30.22 12.87 -38.79
N GLN A 227 -30.48 14.19 -38.91
CA GLN A 227 -29.93 15.23 -38.03
C GLN A 227 -30.11 14.92 -36.53
N ALA A 228 -31.33 14.61 -36.08
CA ALA A 228 -31.62 14.34 -34.67
C ALA A 228 -30.81 13.16 -34.08
N SER A 229 -30.50 12.13 -34.88
CA SER A 229 -29.66 11.02 -34.44
C SER A 229 -28.17 11.35 -34.48
N GLY A 230 -27.73 12.22 -35.39
CA GLY A 230 -26.36 12.74 -35.40
C GLY A 230 -26.10 13.63 -34.20
N GLU A 231 -27.01 14.58 -33.92
CA GLU A 231 -27.03 15.42 -32.73
C GLU A 231 -26.89 14.58 -31.45
N PHE A 232 -27.77 13.59 -31.26
CA PHE A 232 -27.79 12.75 -30.06
C PHE A 232 -26.54 11.88 -29.92
N LEU A 233 -26.14 11.16 -30.98
CA LEU A 233 -24.95 10.29 -30.97
C LEU A 233 -23.69 11.07 -30.60
N TRP A 234 -23.41 12.16 -31.32
CA TRP A 234 -22.19 12.93 -31.10
C TRP A 234 -22.21 13.68 -29.77
N SER A 235 -23.37 14.17 -29.30
CA SER A 235 -23.44 14.83 -27.99
C SER A 235 -23.16 13.86 -26.84
N CYS A 236 -23.73 12.64 -26.89
CA CYS A 236 -23.42 11.60 -25.89
C CYS A 236 -21.95 11.15 -25.97
N ALA A 237 -21.39 11.00 -27.18
CA ALA A 237 -19.99 10.62 -27.37
C ALA A 237 -19.01 11.69 -26.86
N ILE A 238 -19.25 12.97 -27.20
CA ILE A 238 -18.41 14.09 -26.77
C ILE A 238 -18.52 14.32 -25.26
N VAL A 239 -19.73 14.27 -24.68
CA VAL A 239 -19.89 14.45 -23.22
C VAL A 239 -19.29 13.28 -22.44
N GLY A 240 -19.46 12.03 -22.90
CA GLY A 240 -18.78 10.89 -22.28
C GLY A 240 -17.26 11.00 -22.35
N PHE A 241 -16.71 11.43 -23.49
CA PHE A 241 -15.27 11.69 -23.64
C PHE A 241 -14.78 12.85 -22.77
N LEU A 242 -15.51 13.96 -22.68
CA LEU A 242 -15.18 15.09 -21.81
C LEU A 242 -15.20 14.69 -20.33
N LEU A 243 -16.16 13.86 -19.91
CA LEU A 243 -16.18 13.27 -18.56
C LEU A 243 -14.92 12.44 -18.29
N CYS A 244 -14.56 11.52 -19.20
CA CYS A 244 -13.33 10.74 -19.08
C CYS A 244 -12.06 11.61 -19.01
N VAL A 245 -11.95 12.66 -19.85
CA VAL A 245 -10.79 13.56 -19.85
C VAL A 245 -10.72 14.41 -18.58
N ALA A 246 -11.84 14.96 -18.12
CA ALA A 246 -11.89 15.72 -16.87
C ALA A 246 -11.62 14.82 -15.65
N TYR A 247 -12.06 13.55 -15.69
CA TYR A 247 -11.76 12.56 -14.67
C TYR A 247 -10.27 12.21 -14.60
N GLY A 248 -9.65 11.91 -15.75
CA GLY A 248 -8.22 11.66 -15.84
C GLY A 248 -7.38 12.86 -15.41
N ALA A 249 -7.84 14.09 -15.68
CA ALA A 249 -7.20 15.32 -15.20
C ALA A 249 -7.35 15.49 -13.67
N TYR A 250 -8.51 15.15 -13.09
CA TYR A 250 -8.71 15.15 -11.63
C TYR A 250 -7.76 14.19 -10.92
N CYS A 251 -7.68 12.94 -11.40
CA CYS A 251 -6.76 11.92 -10.86
C CYS A 251 -5.28 12.33 -10.96
N ALA A 252 -4.94 13.18 -11.92
CA ALA A 252 -3.58 13.70 -12.13
C ALA A 252 -3.27 15.01 -11.37
N MET A 253 -4.26 15.58 -10.67
CA MET A 253 -4.11 16.79 -9.86
C MET A 253 -4.25 16.55 -8.35
N ASP A 254 -4.85 15.43 -7.93
CA ASP A 254 -5.00 15.06 -6.52
C ASP A 254 -3.65 14.59 -5.91
N PRO A 255 -3.09 15.29 -4.91
CA PRO A 255 -1.83 14.90 -4.25
C PRO A 255 -1.96 13.65 -3.36
N SER A 256 -3.15 13.09 -3.18
CA SER A 256 -3.37 11.81 -2.51
C SER A 256 -3.10 10.60 -3.43
N PHE A 257 -3.19 10.77 -4.75
CA PHE A 257 -2.79 9.76 -5.74
C PHE A 257 -1.26 9.63 -5.76
N GLY A 258 -0.74 8.62 -5.06
CA GLY A 258 0.70 8.39 -4.93
C GLY A 258 1.23 8.36 -3.49
N GLN A 259 0.34 8.33 -2.48
CA GLN A 259 0.72 7.86 -1.14
C GLN A 259 1.47 6.51 -1.24
N PRO A 260 2.50 6.26 -0.41
CA PRO A 260 3.29 5.03 -0.51
C PRO A 260 2.43 3.79 -0.23
N VAL A 261 2.51 2.84 -1.16
CA VAL A 261 1.82 1.54 -1.15
C VAL A 261 2.83 0.48 -1.57
N GLU A 262 3.62 -0.02 -0.61
CA GLU A 262 4.83 -0.81 -0.89
C GLU A 262 4.49 -2.23 -1.38
N THR A 263 3.43 -2.84 -0.85
CA THR A 263 3.02 -4.21 -1.16
C THR A 263 1.56 -4.26 -1.62
N VAL A 264 1.17 -5.36 -2.29
CA VAL A 264 -0.20 -5.56 -2.78
C VAL A 264 -1.19 -5.64 -1.59
N LEU A 265 -0.73 -6.17 -0.45
CA LEU A 265 -1.48 -6.25 0.79
C LEU A 265 -1.81 -4.87 1.37
N ASP A 266 -0.82 -3.97 1.40
CA ASP A 266 -1.00 -2.58 1.80
C ASP A 266 -1.98 -1.85 0.86
N ALA A 267 -1.98 -2.18 -0.44
CA ALA A 267 -2.96 -1.67 -1.40
C ALA A 267 -4.39 -2.14 -1.07
N PHE A 268 -4.56 -3.42 -0.73
CA PHE A 268 -5.84 -3.98 -0.27
C PHE A 268 -6.31 -3.33 1.04
N ALA A 269 -5.42 -3.11 2.01
CA ALA A 269 -5.75 -2.50 3.30
C ALA A 269 -6.16 -1.02 3.16
N LYS A 270 -5.48 -0.26 2.29
CA LYS A 270 -5.78 1.16 2.05
C LYS A 270 -7.03 1.39 1.20
N THR A 271 -7.43 0.43 0.36
CA THR A 271 -8.57 0.59 -0.58
C THR A 271 -9.92 0.26 0.09
N PRO A 272 -10.93 1.15 0.03
CA PRO A 272 -12.23 0.91 0.65
C PRO A 272 -13.07 -0.14 -0.11
N MET A 273 -13.88 -0.93 0.60
CA MET A 273 -14.82 -1.91 0.03
C MET A 273 -16.29 -1.54 0.35
N PRO A 274 -16.95 -0.65 -0.41
CA PRO A 274 -18.30 -0.14 -0.09
C PRO A 274 -19.39 -1.22 0.02
N PHE A 275 -19.19 -2.38 -0.62
CA PHE A 275 -20.15 -3.49 -0.69
C PHE A 275 -19.88 -4.64 0.30
N GLU A 276 -18.87 -4.52 1.17
CA GLU A 276 -18.54 -5.56 2.18
C GLU A 276 -19.77 -5.98 3.00
N ASN A 277 -20.62 -5.01 3.32
CA ASN A 277 -21.83 -5.18 4.12
C ASN A 277 -23.12 -5.13 3.26
N SER A 278 -23.04 -5.64 2.02
CA SER A 278 -24.16 -5.76 1.08
C SER A 278 -25.06 -6.98 1.41
N PRO A 279 -26.39 -6.82 1.50
CA PRO A 279 -27.32 -7.94 1.66
C PRO A 279 -27.62 -8.67 0.33
N SER A 280 -27.03 -8.25 -0.79
CA SER A 280 -26.98 -9.03 -2.04
C SER A 280 -25.59 -9.66 -2.20
N ALA A 281 -25.56 -10.98 -2.33
CA ALA A 281 -24.35 -11.76 -2.57
C ALA A 281 -23.72 -11.41 -3.93
N LEU A 282 -24.53 -11.17 -4.96
CA LEU A 282 -24.04 -10.77 -6.28
C LEU A 282 -23.35 -9.40 -6.25
N MET A 283 -23.94 -8.41 -5.55
CA MET A 283 -23.31 -7.09 -5.38
C MET A 283 -22.09 -7.13 -4.45
N TRP A 284 -22.11 -7.96 -3.40
CA TRP A 284 -20.95 -8.20 -2.54
C TRP A 284 -19.76 -8.70 -3.37
N ASN A 285 -19.95 -9.77 -4.14
CA ASN A 285 -18.92 -10.40 -4.94
C ASN A 285 -18.44 -9.51 -6.11
N ALA A 286 -19.35 -8.77 -6.75
CA ALA A 286 -18.98 -7.76 -7.75
C ALA A 286 -18.20 -6.59 -7.11
N GLY A 287 -18.52 -6.22 -5.87
CA GLY A 287 -17.78 -5.28 -5.05
C GLY A 287 -16.36 -5.74 -4.73
N VAL A 288 -16.18 -7.02 -4.36
CA VAL A 288 -14.83 -7.62 -4.18
C VAL A 288 -14.04 -7.52 -5.49
N GLY A 289 -14.62 -7.89 -6.63
CA GLY A 289 -13.97 -7.74 -7.94
C GLY A 289 -13.58 -6.30 -8.27
N SER A 290 -14.42 -5.33 -7.91
CA SER A 290 -14.16 -3.90 -8.08
C SER A 290 -13.03 -3.40 -7.17
N TRP A 291 -13.04 -3.82 -5.90
CA TRP A 291 -12.00 -3.53 -4.91
C TRP A 291 -10.63 -4.11 -5.28
N ILE A 292 -10.57 -5.32 -5.86
CA ILE A 292 -9.32 -5.88 -6.42
C ILE A 292 -8.78 -4.97 -7.53
N VAL A 293 -9.63 -4.52 -8.45
CA VAL A 293 -9.24 -3.65 -9.56
C VAL A 293 -8.74 -2.29 -9.06
N ASP A 294 -9.40 -1.68 -8.07
CA ASP A 294 -8.98 -0.42 -7.45
C ASP A 294 -7.64 -0.57 -6.71
N SER A 295 -7.48 -1.66 -5.94
CA SER A 295 -6.24 -1.96 -5.18
C SER A 295 -5.06 -2.18 -6.12
N LEU A 296 -5.22 -3.02 -7.16
CA LEU A 296 -4.19 -3.25 -8.17
C LEU A 296 -3.88 -2.01 -9.00
N THR A 297 -4.86 -1.15 -9.27
CA THR A 297 -4.64 0.15 -9.94
C THR A 297 -3.80 1.07 -9.06
N SER A 298 -4.07 1.10 -7.75
CA SER A 298 -3.34 1.93 -6.78
C SER A 298 -1.91 1.43 -6.55
N TYR A 299 -1.71 0.11 -6.43
CA TYR A 299 -0.38 -0.52 -6.40
C TYR A 299 0.40 -0.29 -7.69
N GLY A 300 -0.25 -0.48 -8.84
CA GLY A 300 0.33 -0.27 -10.16
C GLY A 300 0.75 1.19 -10.40
N LEU A 301 -0.01 2.16 -9.89
CA LEU A 301 0.34 3.58 -9.89
C LEU A 301 1.65 3.87 -9.13
N MET A 302 1.97 3.12 -8.06
CA MET A 302 3.18 3.35 -7.27
C MET A 302 4.40 2.54 -7.77
N GLN A 303 4.21 1.29 -8.23
CA GLN A 303 5.23 0.60 -9.02
C GLN A 303 5.58 1.34 -10.32
N ALA A 304 4.67 2.18 -10.84
CA ALA A 304 4.93 3.09 -11.95
C ALA A 304 5.89 4.26 -11.65
N SER A 305 6.64 4.23 -10.54
CA SER A 305 7.97 4.87 -10.53
C SER A 305 8.92 4.32 -11.63
N LYS A 306 8.61 3.15 -12.22
CA LYS A 306 9.33 2.52 -13.34
C LYS A 306 8.54 2.41 -14.66
N VAL A 307 7.32 2.96 -14.72
CA VAL A 307 6.41 2.91 -15.89
C VAL A 307 5.86 4.32 -16.12
N SER A 308 5.47 4.71 -17.35
CA SER A 308 4.91 6.05 -17.54
C SER A 308 3.52 6.18 -16.90
N VAL A 309 3.45 6.86 -15.76
CA VAL A 309 2.26 7.35 -15.02
C VAL A 309 1.00 7.59 -15.87
N PRO A 310 1.02 8.30 -17.02
CA PRO A 310 -0.16 8.46 -17.88
C PRO A 310 -0.83 7.15 -18.36
N ILE A 311 -0.11 6.02 -18.44
CA ILE A 311 -0.69 4.70 -18.75
C ILE A 311 -1.63 4.25 -17.63
N CYS A 312 -1.25 4.45 -16.37
CA CYS A 312 -2.06 4.08 -15.21
C CYS A 312 -3.33 4.95 -15.11
N PHE A 313 -3.21 6.26 -15.38
CA PHE A 313 -4.40 7.13 -15.51
C PHE A 313 -5.30 6.73 -16.68
N ALA A 314 -4.74 6.32 -17.82
CA ALA A 314 -5.53 5.81 -18.94
C ALA A 314 -6.28 4.51 -18.58
N ILE A 315 -5.68 3.61 -17.81
CA ILE A 315 -6.31 2.38 -17.31
C ILE A 315 -7.48 2.71 -16.36
N ARG A 316 -7.26 3.53 -15.32
CA ARG A 316 -8.34 3.94 -14.39
C ARG A 316 -9.48 4.63 -15.14
N THR A 317 -9.14 5.56 -16.04
CA THR A 317 -10.14 6.26 -16.86
C THR A 317 -10.93 5.31 -17.76
N ALA A 318 -10.29 4.28 -18.34
CA ALA A 318 -10.95 3.28 -19.18
C ALA A 318 -11.90 2.36 -18.39
N LEU A 319 -11.60 2.08 -17.12
CA LEU A 319 -12.47 1.33 -16.22
C LEU A 319 -13.74 2.15 -15.87
N CYS A 320 -13.57 3.39 -15.42
CA CYS A 320 -14.68 4.28 -15.09
C CYS A 320 -15.50 4.72 -16.32
N ALA A 321 -14.93 4.66 -17.54
CA ALA A 321 -15.60 5.08 -18.77
C ALA A 321 -16.97 4.41 -19.01
N GLY A 322 -17.15 3.15 -18.57
CA GLY A 322 -18.44 2.47 -18.66
C GLY A 322 -19.56 3.22 -17.92
N ALA A 323 -19.27 3.77 -16.75
CA ALA A 323 -20.19 4.59 -15.97
C ALA A 323 -20.42 5.96 -16.60
N PHE A 324 -19.35 6.64 -17.07
CA PHE A 324 -19.47 7.97 -17.69
C PHE A 324 -20.25 7.96 -19.02
N PHE A 325 -20.01 6.98 -19.90
CA PHE A 325 -20.83 6.81 -21.12
C PHE A 325 -22.27 6.38 -20.78
N GLY A 326 -22.47 5.60 -19.72
CA GLY A 326 -23.79 5.29 -19.17
C GLY A 326 -24.55 6.57 -18.78
N MET A 327 -23.94 7.43 -17.96
CA MET A 327 -24.52 8.70 -17.53
C MET A 327 -24.74 9.66 -18.70
N ALA A 328 -23.78 9.81 -19.62
CA ALA A 328 -23.94 10.65 -20.81
C ALA A 328 -25.12 10.21 -21.69
N ASN A 329 -25.37 8.90 -21.83
CA ASN A 329 -26.51 8.35 -22.56
C ASN A 329 -27.84 8.60 -21.83
N LEU A 330 -27.91 8.40 -20.50
CA LEU A 330 -29.11 8.70 -19.71
C LEU A 330 -29.45 10.19 -19.69
N VAL A 331 -28.45 11.07 -19.51
CA VAL A 331 -28.63 12.53 -19.58
C VAL A 331 -29.06 12.94 -20.99
N GLY A 332 -28.49 12.34 -22.04
CA GLY A 332 -28.92 12.59 -23.41
C GLY A 332 -30.35 12.13 -23.70
N LEU A 333 -30.80 11.03 -23.10
CA LEU A 333 -32.19 10.56 -23.22
C LEU A 333 -33.18 11.60 -22.67
N CYS A 334 -32.80 12.37 -21.64
CA CYS A 334 -33.63 13.48 -21.13
C CYS A 334 -33.86 14.58 -22.18
N ALA A 335 -32.93 14.78 -23.12
CA ALA A 335 -33.01 15.77 -24.20
C ALA A 335 -33.81 15.29 -25.44
N LEU A 336 -34.03 13.98 -25.60
CA LEU A 336 -34.80 13.43 -26.71
C LEU A 336 -36.32 13.64 -26.53
N PRO A 337 -37.04 14.04 -27.59
CA PRO A 337 -38.50 14.10 -27.57
C PRO A 337 -39.11 12.71 -27.75
N VAL A 338 -40.26 12.45 -27.09
CA VAL A 338 -40.96 11.15 -27.13
C VAL A 338 -41.33 10.70 -28.56
N GLN A 339 -41.52 11.66 -29.47
CA GLN A 339 -41.80 11.41 -30.89
C GLN A 339 -40.62 10.71 -31.61
N GLU A 340 -39.36 11.02 -31.27
CA GLU A 340 -38.19 10.31 -31.81
C GLU A 340 -38.08 8.90 -31.22
N LEU A 341 -38.36 8.73 -29.92
CA LEU A 341 -38.36 7.42 -29.27
C LEU A 341 -39.42 6.47 -29.87
N ARG A 342 -40.55 6.98 -30.40
CA ARG A 342 -41.53 6.14 -31.14
C ARG A 342 -40.89 5.43 -32.34
N LYS A 343 -39.89 6.01 -33.01
CA LYS A 343 -39.21 5.41 -34.19
C LYS A 343 -38.50 4.09 -33.86
N ILE A 344 -38.13 3.86 -32.59
CA ILE A 344 -37.55 2.58 -32.10
C ILE A 344 -38.46 1.39 -32.45
N PHE A 345 -39.78 1.57 -32.32
CA PHE A 345 -40.79 0.51 -32.43
C PHE A 345 -41.53 0.47 -33.79
N VAL A 346 -41.20 1.37 -34.72
CA VAL A 346 -41.75 1.47 -36.08
C VAL A 346 -40.76 0.84 -37.09
N SER A 347 -41.25 0.19 -38.16
CA SER A 347 -40.41 -0.52 -39.13
C SER A 347 -39.42 0.39 -39.89
N VAL A 348 -38.35 -0.17 -40.46
CA VAL A 348 -37.33 0.65 -41.14
C VAL A 348 -37.92 1.32 -42.38
N ASP A 349 -38.77 0.60 -43.13
CA ASP A 349 -39.36 1.09 -44.36
C ASP A 349 -40.46 2.16 -44.12
N ALA A 350 -41.14 2.12 -42.96
CA ALA A 350 -42.07 3.18 -42.55
C ALA A 350 -41.34 4.48 -42.18
N ILE A 351 -40.20 4.40 -41.47
CA ILE A 351 -39.35 5.56 -41.20
C ILE A 351 -38.77 6.13 -42.50
N LYS A 352 -38.42 5.26 -43.47
CA LYS A 352 -37.95 5.65 -44.82
C LYS A 352 -39.00 6.40 -45.64
N ARG A 353 -40.30 6.26 -45.32
CA ARG A 353 -41.45 6.90 -46.00
C ARG A 353 -42.07 8.07 -45.22
N ASP A 354 -41.60 8.30 -43.99
CA ASP A 354 -42.23 9.17 -42.99
C ASP A 354 -43.71 8.84 -42.70
N ASP A 355 -44.06 7.55 -42.78
CA ASP A 355 -45.41 7.01 -42.56
C ASP A 355 -45.80 7.07 -41.06
N ALA A 356 -46.02 8.27 -40.50
CA ALA A 356 -46.29 8.51 -39.08
C ALA A 356 -47.57 7.82 -38.54
N THR A 357 -48.45 7.34 -39.42
CA THR A 357 -49.67 6.58 -39.13
C THR A 357 -49.43 5.08 -38.94
N GLN A 358 -48.25 4.55 -39.26
CA GLN A 358 -47.97 3.11 -39.16
C GLN A 358 -48.10 2.57 -37.72
N PRO A 359 -48.71 1.38 -37.53
CA PRO A 359 -48.88 0.77 -36.22
C PRO A 359 -47.55 0.28 -35.65
N ILE A 360 -47.44 0.36 -34.33
CA ILE A 360 -46.27 -0.12 -33.57
C ILE A 360 -46.11 -1.63 -33.75
N TRP A 361 -44.89 -2.07 -34.09
CA TRP A 361 -44.58 -3.49 -34.27
C TRP A 361 -44.51 -4.19 -32.91
N ARG A 362 -45.58 -4.92 -32.55
CA ARG A 362 -45.73 -5.67 -31.28
C ARG A 362 -44.47 -6.44 -30.87
N ARG A 363 -43.75 -7.04 -31.83
CA ARG A 363 -42.49 -7.80 -31.58
C ARG A 363 -41.42 -6.97 -30.85
N TYR A 364 -41.27 -5.68 -31.15
CA TYR A 364 -40.27 -4.82 -30.50
C TYR A 364 -40.71 -4.33 -29.12
N VAL A 365 -42.02 -4.16 -28.91
CA VAL A 365 -42.59 -3.90 -27.58
C VAL A 365 -42.42 -5.13 -26.67
N VAL A 366 -42.66 -6.34 -27.20
CA VAL A 366 -42.40 -7.60 -26.49
C VAL A 366 -40.92 -7.73 -26.12
N MET A 367 -39.97 -7.46 -27.04
CA MET A 367 -38.54 -7.47 -26.69
C MET A 367 -38.19 -6.46 -25.58
N ALA A 368 -38.78 -5.27 -25.60
CA ALA A 368 -38.54 -4.25 -24.58
C ALA A 368 -39.14 -4.58 -23.20
N ALA A 369 -40.11 -5.50 -23.12
CA ALA A 369 -40.63 -6.04 -21.86
C ALA A 369 -39.88 -7.31 -21.42
N VAL A 370 -39.55 -8.21 -22.35
CA VAL A 370 -38.91 -9.50 -22.06
C VAL A 370 -37.45 -9.33 -21.64
N LEU A 371 -36.69 -8.40 -22.24
CA LEU A 371 -35.27 -8.22 -21.89
C LEU A 371 -35.06 -7.75 -20.44
N PRO A 372 -35.79 -6.75 -19.90
CA PRO A 372 -35.77 -6.42 -18.47
C PRO A 372 -36.13 -7.59 -17.56
N VAL A 373 -37.18 -8.36 -17.89
CA VAL A 373 -37.60 -9.53 -17.09
C VAL A 373 -36.53 -10.63 -17.11
N ALA A 374 -35.90 -10.87 -18.26
CA ALA A 374 -34.78 -11.80 -18.39
C ALA A 374 -33.54 -11.32 -17.61
N LEU A 375 -33.30 -10.02 -17.52
CA LEU A 375 -32.21 -9.45 -16.71
C LEU A 375 -32.48 -9.63 -15.21
N VAL A 376 -33.71 -9.40 -14.75
CA VAL A 376 -34.12 -9.65 -13.35
C VAL A 376 -33.99 -11.14 -13.01
N ALA A 377 -34.46 -12.04 -13.88
CA ALA A 377 -34.29 -13.48 -13.68
C ALA A 377 -32.81 -13.91 -13.69
N GLY A 378 -31.99 -13.31 -14.57
CA GLY A 378 -30.55 -13.51 -14.61
C GLY A 378 -29.83 -13.00 -13.36
N PHE A 379 -30.26 -11.87 -12.80
CA PHE A 379 -29.76 -11.34 -11.53
C PHE A 379 -30.05 -12.32 -10.39
N PHE A 380 -31.29 -12.80 -10.23
CA PHE A 380 -31.62 -13.79 -9.20
C PHE A 380 -30.91 -15.14 -9.38
N TRP A 381 -30.68 -15.57 -10.62
CA TRP A 381 -29.87 -16.76 -10.90
C TRP A 381 -28.41 -16.56 -10.50
N GLY A 382 -27.83 -15.38 -10.78
CA GLY A 382 -26.49 -14.99 -10.35
C GLY A 382 -26.37 -14.89 -8.83
N GLU A 383 -27.31 -14.21 -8.18
CA GLU A 383 -27.43 -14.09 -6.72
C GLU A 383 -27.45 -15.46 -6.04
N MET A 384 -28.29 -16.40 -6.52
CA MET A 384 -28.33 -17.77 -6.01
C MET A 384 -27.00 -18.50 -6.23
N LYS A 385 -26.37 -18.36 -7.40
CA LYS A 385 -25.11 -19.03 -7.72
C LYS A 385 -23.93 -18.51 -6.91
N VAL A 386 -23.86 -17.20 -6.66
CA VAL A 386 -22.84 -16.59 -5.80
C VAL A 386 -23.09 -16.94 -4.33
N GLY A 387 -24.35 -16.89 -3.86
CA GLY A 387 -24.70 -17.30 -2.50
C GLY A 387 -24.36 -18.77 -2.20
N MET A 388 -24.51 -19.68 -3.18
CA MET A 388 -24.04 -21.05 -3.07
C MET A 388 -22.50 -21.15 -3.00
N ALA A 389 -21.76 -20.36 -3.77
CA ALA A 389 -20.30 -20.36 -3.75
C ALA A 389 -19.73 -19.81 -2.43
N MET A 390 -20.35 -18.76 -1.87
CA MET A 390 -19.99 -18.18 -0.56
C MET A 390 -20.24 -19.13 0.63
N GLN A 391 -20.92 -20.26 0.44
CA GLN A 391 -21.10 -21.32 1.44
C GLN A 391 -20.10 -22.48 1.32
N THR A 392 -19.17 -22.42 0.35
CA THR A 392 -18.09 -23.40 0.22
C THR A 392 -16.83 -22.94 0.94
N GLU A 393 -15.99 -23.87 1.40
CA GLU A 393 -14.73 -23.59 2.10
C GLU A 393 -13.81 -22.68 1.24
N ASN A 394 -13.75 -22.91 -0.07
CA ASN A 394 -12.97 -22.10 -1.00
C ASN A 394 -13.58 -20.70 -1.24
N GLY A 395 -14.87 -20.48 -0.99
CA GLY A 395 -15.58 -19.24 -1.29
C GLY A 395 -15.84 -19.02 -2.79
N THR A 396 -15.89 -17.75 -3.22
CA THR A 396 -16.06 -17.40 -4.65
C THR A 396 -14.71 -17.36 -5.39
N ALA A 397 -14.74 -17.50 -6.71
CA ALA A 397 -13.55 -17.35 -7.56
C ALA A 397 -12.89 -15.94 -7.47
N LEU A 398 -13.63 -14.89 -7.06
CA LEU A 398 -13.03 -13.58 -6.80
C LEU A 398 -12.38 -13.49 -5.42
N GLN A 399 -12.90 -14.23 -4.43
CA GLN A 399 -12.16 -14.45 -3.17
C GLN A 399 -10.90 -15.26 -3.43
N GLU A 400 -10.97 -16.34 -4.22
CA GLU A 400 -9.81 -17.16 -4.62
C GLU A 400 -8.73 -16.32 -5.32
N ILE A 401 -9.09 -15.48 -6.29
CA ILE A 401 -8.14 -14.56 -6.94
C ILE A 401 -7.57 -13.54 -5.95
N ALA A 402 -8.37 -12.99 -5.04
CA ALA A 402 -7.86 -12.08 -4.00
C ALA A 402 -6.91 -12.79 -3.02
N ARG A 403 -7.20 -14.05 -2.67
CA ARG A 403 -6.29 -14.91 -1.89
C ARG A 403 -5.05 -15.31 -2.67
N GLU A 404 -5.08 -15.47 -3.99
CA GLU A 404 -3.86 -15.70 -4.78
C GLU A 404 -2.97 -14.45 -4.82
N LEU A 405 -3.59 -13.26 -4.93
CA LEU A 405 -2.90 -11.97 -4.92
C LEU A 405 -2.33 -11.57 -3.55
N ALA A 406 -2.91 -12.07 -2.44
CA ALA A 406 -2.44 -11.86 -1.07
C ALA A 406 -1.65 -13.05 -0.47
N GLY A 407 -1.82 -14.26 -1.02
CA GLY A 407 -1.43 -15.56 -0.44
C GLY A 407 0.06 -15.91 -0.52
N LYS A 408 0.91 -14.90 -0.45
CA LYS A 408 2.38 -15.01 -0.36
C LYS A 408 2.99 -14.00 0.62
N SER A 409 2.17 -13.27 1.38
CA SER A 409 2.62 -12.02 2.03
C SER A 409 2.16 -11.83 3.47
N VAL A 410 1.68 -12.83 4.22
CA VAL A 410 1.22 -12.61 5.62
C VAL A 410 1.55 -13.76 6.57
N TYR A 411 2.08 -13.42 7.74
CA TYR A 411 2.16 -14.27 8.92
C TYR A 411 1.25 -13.76 10.04
N SER A 412 0.82 -14.66 10.92
CA SER A 412 0.19 -14.31 12.20
C SER A 412 1.18 -14.58 13.33
N ILE A 413 1.42 -13.58 14.19
CA ILE A 413 2.27 -13.69 15.38
C ILE A 413 1.52 -13.05 16.55
N ASP A 414 1.28 -13.84 17.60
CA ASP A 414 0.55 -13.44 18.82
C ASP A 414 -0.79 -12.71 18.58
N GLY A 415 -1.47 -13.06 17.48
CA GLY A 415 -2.77 -12.52 17.07
C GLY A 415 -2.71 -11.27 16.18
N ALA A 416 -1.53 -10.72 15.90
CA ALA A 416 -1.33 -9.63 14.95
C ALA A 416 -0.82 -10.15 13.59
N LEU A 417 -1.18 -9.45 12.51
CA LEU A 417 -0.77 -9.77 11.14
C LEU A 417 0.48 -8.97 10.74
N TYR A 418 1.42 -9.63 10.06
CA TYR A 418 2.70 -9.06 9.62
C TYR A 418 2.99 -9.42 8.16
N ASP A 419 3.54 -8.48 7.39
CA ASP A 419 3.91 -8.70 5.99
C ASP A 419 5.10 -9.66 5.90
N GLN A 420 4.88 -10.83 5.29
CA GLN A 420 5.90 -11.88 5.19
C GLN A 420 7.18 -11.36 4.52
N ALA A 421 7.08 -10.57 3.46
CA ALA A 421 8.27 -10.10 2.74
C ALA A 421 9.11 -9.13 3.59
N LYS A 422 8.47 -8.41 4.52
CA LYS A 422 9.15 -7.55 5.49
C LYS A 422 9.79 -8.36 6.62
N ILE A 423 9.11 -9.39 7.14
CA ILE A 423 9.68 -10.24 8.21
C ILE A 423 10.83 -11.13 7.69
N ASP A 424 10.68 -11.76 6.53
CA ASP A 424 11.74 -12.58 5.91
C ASP A 424 13.01 -11.73 5.64
N ALA A 425 12.83 -10.46 5.25
CA ALA A 425 13.92 -9.50 5.09
C ALA A 425 14.53 -9.04 6.43
N LEU A 426 13.69 -8.78 7.45
CA LEU A 426 14.13 -8.38 8.79
C LEU A 426 15.00 -9.46 9.45
N ALA A 427 14.53 -10.71 9.45
CA ALA A 427 15.30 -11.86 9.95
C ALA A 427 16.63 -12.02 9.20
N SER A 428 16.62 -11.83 7.87
CA SER A 428 17.84 -11.84 7.04
C SER A 428 18.83 -10.75 7.47
N SER A 429 18.38 -9.51 7.73
CA SER A 429 19.28 -8.44 8.20
C SER A 429 19.82 -8.68 9.61
N LEU A 430 18.98 -9.09 10.55
CA LEU A 430 19.35 -9.23 11.96
C LEU A 430 20.26 -10.44 12.25
N SER A 431 20.33 -11.42 11.35
CA SER A 431 21.26 -12.55 11.46
C SER A 431 22.73 -12.13 11.61
N ALA A 432 23.12 -10.97 11.04
CA ALA A 432 24.45 -10.40 11.22
C ALA A 432 24.66 -9.81 12.62
N ASP A 433 23.63 -9.18 13.19
CA ASP A 433 23.67 -8.58 14.53
C ASP A 433 23.60 -9.63 15.64
N GLU A 434 22.81 -10.70 15.45
CA GLU A 434 22.84 -11.93 16.28
C GLU A 434 24.25 -12.53 16.32
N ALA A 435 24.85 -12.78 15.15
CA ALA A 435 26.19 -13.34 15.04
C ALA A 435 27.26 -12.42 15.66
N ASN A 436 27.10 -11.10 15.53
CA ASN A 436 27.95 -10.11 16.18
C ASN A 436 27.80 -10.14 17.71
N LEU A 437 26.57 -10.21 18.23
CA LEU A 437 26.32 -10.30 19.68
C LEU A 437 26.95 -11.56 20.28
N ARG A 438 26.81 -12.72 19.64
CA ARG A 438 27.49 -13.95 20.07
C ARG A 438 29.01 -13.88 19.97
N THR A 439 29.54 -13.19 18.97
CA THR A 439 30.98 -12.92 18.83
C THR A 439 31.50 -11.99 19.93
N MET A 440 30.72 -10.99 20.34
CA MET A 440 31.05 -10.14 21.48
C MET A 440 30.97 -10.90 22.80
N SER A 441 29.99 -11.80 22.98
CA SER A 441 29.90 -12.67 24.17
C SER A 441 31.15 -13.55 24.34
N SER A 442 31.61 -14.23 23.28
CA SER A 442 32.82 -15.05 23.36
C SER A 442 34.09 -14.22 23.60
N GLN A 443 34.26 -13.09 22.90
CA GLN A 443 35.40 -12.19 23.14
C GLN A 443 35.40 -11.59 24.56
N LEU A 444 34.23 -11.25 25.10
CA LEU A 444 34.10 -10.75 26.46
C LEU A 444 34.39 -11.86 27.48
N LYS A 445 33.95 -13.10 27.23
CA LYS A 445 34.32 -14.27 28.06
C LYS A 445 35.83 -14.49 28.10
N ASP A 446 36.50 -14.54 26.95
CA ASP A 446 37.95 -14.72 26.86
C ASP A 446 38.70 -13.57 27.56
N SER A 447 38.20 -12.33 27.43
CA SER A 447 38.74 -11.16 28.12
C SER A 447 38.54 -11.23 29.64
N LEU A 448 37.40 -11.75 30.12
CA LEU A 448 37.14 -11.95 31.55
C LEU A 448 38.08 -12.98 32.14
N GLU A 449 38.19 -14.16 31.52
CA GLU A 449 39.07 -15.24 32.02
C GLU A 449 40.53 -14.79 32.05
N SER A 450 40.99 -14.03 31.05
CA SER A 450 42.34 -13.44 31.01
C SER A 450 42.58 -12.38 32.11
N SER A 451 41.67 -11.41 32.26
CA SER A 451 41.86 -10.32 33.22
C SER A 451 41.62 -10.76 34.67
N TYR A 452 40.70 -11.69 34.95
CA TYR A 452 40.51 -12.24 36.30
C TYR A 452 41.66 -13.18 36.71
N ALA A 453 42.20 -14.00 35.80
CA ALA A 453 43.44 -14.74 36.05
C ALA A 453 44.61 -13.80 36.37
N THR A 454 44.70 -12.67 35.65
CA THR A 454 45.71 -11.63 35.89
C THR A 454 45.52 -10.94 37.26
N CYS A 455 44.30 -10.63 37.67
CA CYS A 455 43.98 -10.13 39.01
C CYS A 455 44.36 -11.13 40.11
N SER A 456 44.02 -12.41 39.93
CA SER A 456 44.37 -13.50 40.83
C SER A 456 45.90 -13.66 40.98
N GLY A 457 46.66 -13.44 39.91
CA GLY A 457 48.13 -13.38 39.94
C GLY A 457 48.68 -12.15 40.66
N ARG A 458 48.10 -10.95 40.47
CA ARG A 458 48.52 -9.71 41.14
C ARG A 458 48.18 -9.65 42.63
N THR A 459 47.33 -10.55 43.13
CA THR A 459 46.97 -10.67 44.56
C THR A 459 48.20 -10.77 45.48
N ASP A 460 49.28 -11.42 45.05
CA ASP A 460 50.50 -11.50 45.87
C ASP A 460 51.23 -10.16 46.01
N ALA A 461 51.19 -9.29 44.99
CA ALA A 461 51.79 -7.95 45.06
C ALA A 461 51.04 -7.05 46.05
N PHE A 462 49.70 -7.17 46.12
CA PHE A 462 48.91 -6.53 47.19
C PHE A 462 49.29 -7.07 48.57
N LEU A 463 49.47 -8.39 48.73
CA LEU A 463 49.87 -8.97 50.01
C LEU A 463 51.30 -8.58 50.43
N ASP A 464 52.26 -8.55 49.51
CA ASP A 464 53.61 -8.03 49.80
C ASP A 464 53.58 -6.56 50.22
N TRP A 465 52.73 -5.73 49.59
CA TRP A 465 52.48 -4.35 50.02
C TRP A 465 51.86 -4.30 51.43
N TYR A 466 50.78 -5.05 51.68
CA TYR A 466 50.08 -5.09 52.97
C TYR A 466 50.99 -5.53 54.12
N PHE A 467 51.73 -6.63 53.96
CA PHE A 467 52.68 -7.10 54.99
C PHE A 467 53.87 -6.13 55.19
N SER A 468 54.17 -5.24 54.23
CA SER A 468 55.19 -4.20 54.40
C SER A 468 54.77 -3.02 55.29
N ILE A 469 53.47 -2.82 55.56
CA ILE A 469 52.97 -1.76 56.46
C ILE A 469 53.53 -1.91 57.89
N ALA A 470 53.80 -3.16 58.30
CA ALA A 470 54.45 -3.47 59.58
C ALA A 470 55.86 -2.87 59.68
N THR A 471 56.66 -2.99 58.62
CA THR A 471 58.11 -2.71 58.62
C THR A 471 58.49 -1.36 58.00
N ASN A 472 57.61 -0.77 57.19
CA ASN A 472 57.84 0.51 56.50
C ASN A 472 57.05 1.64 57.19
N SER A 473 57.75 2.38 58.06
CA SER A 473 57.18 3.52 58.81
C SER A 473 56.65 4.65 57.90
N SER A 474 57.31 4.91 56.77
CA SER A 474 56.87 5.93 55.80
C SER A 474 55.59 5.52 55.07
N LEU A 475 55.41 4.23 54.76
CA LEU A 475 54.16 3.71 54.22
C LEU A 475 53.04 3.80 55.26
N ARG A 476 53.30 3.39 56.50
CA ARG A 476 52.32 3.44 57.59
C ARG A 476 51.82 4.88 57.83
N ALA A 477 52.73 5.85 57.89
CA ALA A 477 52.40 7.27 58.04
C ALA A 477 51.66 7.90 56.83
N SER A 478 51.44 7.15 55.75
CA SER A 478 50.60 7.58 54.61
C SER A 478 49.15 7.07 54.67
N ILE A 479 48.80 6.25 55.68
CA ILE A 479 47.45 5.75 55.93
C ILE A 479 46.78 6.64 56.99
N PRO A 480 45.60 7.25 56.73
CA PRO A 480 44.90 8.05 57.73
C PRO A 480 44.38 7.20 58.91
N GLU A 481 44.33 7.78 60.10
CA GLU A 481 43.76 7.16 61.31
C GLU A 481 42.25 6.92 61.14
N GLY A 482 41.80 5.66 61.27
CA GLY A 482 40.42 5.27 60.97
C GLY A 482 40.10 5.25 59.47
N GLY A 483 41.11 5.37 58.62
CA GLY A 483 41.01 5.35 57.15
C GLY A 483 41.57 4.09 56.51
N ALA A 484 41.96 3.06 57.30
CA ALA A 484 42.64 1.89 56.76
C ALA A 484 41.81 1.12 55.72
N GLN A 485 40.49 0.98 55.92
CA GLN A 485 39.60 0.32 54.97
C GLN A 485 39.72 0.95 53.57
N GLN A 486 39.44 2.24 53.43
CA GLN A 486 39.51 2.95 52.15
C GLN A 486 40.94 2.93 51.55
N ALA A 487 41.97 3.07 52.39
CA ALA A 487 43.36 2.98 51.95
C ALA A 487 43.75 1.58 51.43
N LEU A 488 43.14 0.51 51.96
CA LEU A 488 43.29 -0.85 51.46
C LEU A 488 42.49 -1.08 50.17
N GLU A 489 41.26 -0.55 50.08
CA GLU A 489 40.41 -0.64 48.87
C GLU A 489 41.06 0.06 47.67
N ASP A 490 41.47 1.32 47.81
CA ASP A 490 42.14 2.08 46.75
C ASP A 490 43.45 1.40 46.32
N ARG A 491 44.20 0.80 47.26
CA ARG A 491 45.46 0.09 46.98
C ARG A 491 45.25 -1.29 46.38
N PHE A 492 44.20 -2.02 46.77
CA PHE A 492 43.81 -3.26 46.12
C PHE A 492 43.40 -2.99 44.67
N TYR A 493 42.52 -2.01 44.45
CA TYR A 493 42.11 -1.60 43.11
C TYR A 493 43.32 -1.19 42.24
N SER A 494 44.19 -0.33 42.76
CA SER A 494 45.39 0.18 42.07
C SER A 494 46.48 -0.87 41.79
N LEU A 495 46.53 -1.99 42.52
CA LEU A 495 47.53 -3.04 42.33
C LEU A 495 46.99 -4.27 41.58
N VAL A 496 45.68 -4.52 41.67
CA VAL A 496 45.03 -5.73 41.14
C VAL A 496 44.27 -5.42 39.86
N GLY A 497 43.29 -4.51 39.91
CA GLY A 497 42.27 -4.35 38.87
C GLY A 497 42.46 -3.19 37.88
N SER A 498 43.05 -2.06 38.31
CA SER A 498 42.97 -0.78 37.58
C SER A 498 43.45 -0.80 36.12
N ASN A 499 44.41 -1.67 35.79
CA ASN A 499 44.95 -1.80 34.44
C ASN A 499 44.08 -2.64 33.49
N GLU A 500 43.22 -3.49 34.04
CA GLU A 500 42.29 -4.34 33.28
C GLU A 500 40.92 -3.66 33.12
N ASP A 501 40.50 -2.91 34.15
CA ASP A 501 39.10 -2.51 34.31
C ASP A 501 38.60 -1.56 33.20
N GLU A 502 39.44 -0.66 32.67
CA GLU A 502 39.04 0.23 31.57
C GLU A 502 38.68 -0.57 30.30
N GLN A 503 39.51 -1.55 29.94
CA GLN A 503 39.26 -2.41 28.78
C GLN A 503 38.05 -3.33 29.02
N LEU A 504 37.95 -3.92 30.21
CA LEU A 504 36.87 -4.84 30.55
C LEU A 504 35.50 -4.14 30.64
N THR A 505 35.46 -2.97 31.28
CA THR A 505 34.30 -2.07 31.34
C THR A 505 33.86 -1.65 29.93
N LYS A 506 34.80 -1.29 29.06
CA LYS A 506 34.50 -0.92 27.67
C LYS A 506 33.91 -2.08 26.87
N SER A 507 34.48 -3.28 27.00
CA SER A 507 33.94 -4.49 26.34
C SER A 507 32.53 -4.84 26.84
N MET A 508 32.29 -4.73 28.15
CA MET A 508 30.95 -4.92 28.73
C MET A 508 29.94 -3.88 28.21
N LYS A 509 30.28 -2.59 28.22
CA LYS A 509 29.40 -1.53 27.69
C LYS A 509 29.09 -1.73 26.19
N ASN A 510 30.06 -2.17 25.39
CA ASN A 510 29.84 -2.50 23.98
C ASN A 510 28.87 -3.69 23.80
N TYR A 511 29.02 -4.75 24.61
CA TYR A 511 28.17 -5.93 24.56
C TYR A 511 26.72 -5.62 24.93
N LEU A 512 26.51 -4.87 26.03
CA LEU A 512 25.18 -4.43 26.44
C LEU A 512 24.54 -3.50 25.41
N ALA A 513 25.30 -2.57 24.82
CA ALA A 513 24.81 -1.71 23.74
C ALA A 513 24.39 -2.51 22.49
N ALA A 514 25.10 -3.59 22.16
CA ALA A 514 24.71 -4.49 21.07
C ALA A 514 23.40 -5.24 21.37
N ALA A 515 23.19 -5.70 22.61
CA ALA A 515 21.93 -6.34 23.03
C ALA A 515 20.74 -5.36 22.96
N VAL A 516 20.90 -4.12 23.45
CA VAL A 516 19.88 -3.05 23.33
C VAL A 516 19.55 -2.77 21.86
N ASN A 517 20.57 -2.62 21.01
CA ASN A 517 20.38 -2.32 19.59
C ASN A 517 19.69 -3.47 18.82
N LEU A 518 20.02 -4.73 19.13
CA LEU A 518 19.35 -5.89 18.55
C LEU A 518 17.87 -5.92 18.95
N ARG A 519 17.56 -5.72 20.24
CA ARG A 519 16.19 -5.64 20.75
C ARG A 519 15.39 -4.51 20.10
N SER A 520 15.92 -3.29 20.01
CA SER A 520 15.21 -2.18 19.37
C SER A 520 15.00 -2.41 17.88
N SER A 521 15.98 -2.99 17.18
CA SER A 521 15.87 -3.30 15.75
C SER A 521 14.85 -4.41 15.46
N ILE A 522 14.68 -5.37 16.38
CA ILE A 522 13.58 -6.35 16.35
C ILE A 522 12.23 -5.64 16.53
N ASP A 523 12.09 -4.80 17.56
CA ASP A 523 10.80 -4.16 17.89
C ASP A 523 10.36 -3.13 16.83
N ASP A 524 11.25 -2.25 16.38
CA ASP A 524 10.99 -1.29 15.29
C ASP A 524 10.72 -2.02 13.96
N GLY A 525 11.49 -3.08 13.68
CA GLY A 525 11.32 -3.91 12.49
C GLY A 525 9.97 -4.63 12.46
N MET A 526 9.55 -5.20 13.60
CA MET A 526 8.22 -5.81 13.73
C MET A 526 7.11 -4.77 13.60
N GLN A 527 7.25 -3.56 14.15
CA GLN A 527 6.25 -2.49 13.93
C GLN A 527 6.19 -2.05 12.46
N ALA A 528 7.33 -1.89 11.77
CA ALA A 528 7.38 -1.54 10.35
C ALA A 528 6.88 -2.66 9.40
N ALA A 529 6.88 -3.90 9.89
CA ALA A 529 6.32 -5.08 9.21
C ALA A 529 4.85 -5.37 9.58
N ARG A 530 4.32 -4.78 10.66
CA ARG A 530 2.94 -4.98 11.10
C ARG A 530 1.97 -4.42 10.07
N VAL A 531 0.93 -5.19 9.79
CA VAL A 531 -0.16 -4.80 8.91
C VAL A 531 -1.27 -4.23 9.77
N ASP A 532 -1.74 -3.01 9.46
CA ASP A 532 -2.94 -2.45 10.08
C ASP A 532 -4.16 -3.30 9.69
N GLY A 533 -4.51 -4.21 10.60
CA GLY A 533 -5.34 -5.37 10.31
C GLY A 533 -5.59 -6.22 11.55
N ASP A 534 -5.91 -5.57 12.67
CA ASP A 534 -6.38 -6.26 13.87
C ASP A 534 -7.72 -6.95 13.57
N VAL A 535 -7.71 -8.28 13.60
CA VAL A 535 -8.84 -9.15 13.24
C VAL A 535 -9.96 -9.07 14.31
N SER A 536 -9.68 -8.56 15.50
CA SER A 536 -10.52 -8.76 16.69
C SER A 536 -11.74 -7.83 16.84
N GLN A 537 -11.81 -6.68 16.12
CA GLN A 537 -12.95 -5.75 16.23
C GLN A 537 -13.43 -5.18 14.88
N ALA A 538 -14.63 -5.59 14.47
CA ALA A 538 -15.38 -4.96 13.40
C ALA A 538 -16.06 -3.66 13.88
N GLY A 539 -15.81 -2.56 13.18
CA GLY A 539 -16.28 -1.21 13.52
C GLY A 539 -15.19 -0.30 14.12
N GLY A 540 -15.40 1.01 14.03
CA GLY A 540 -14.46 2.03 14.53
C GLY A 540 -13.25 2.27 13.62
N ASP A 541 -13.05 3.53 13.26
CA ASP A 541 -12.11 4.05 12.26
C ASP A 541 -10.67 3.48 12.35
N GLY A 542 -10.20 2.96 11.21
CA GLY A 542 -8.94 2.24 11.05
C GLY A 542 -9.17 1.13 10.03
N ARG A 543 -8.55 1.23 8.84
CA ARG A 543 -8.91 0.38 7.69
C ARG A 543 -8.45 -1.06 7.95
N LYS A 544 -9.32 -2.03 7.66
CA LYS A 544 -9.16 -3.44 8.04
C LYS A 544 -9.25 -4.33 6.82
N LEU A 545 -8.34 -5.30 6.72
CA LEU A 545 -8.41 -6.36 5.70
C LEU A 545 -9.58 -7.31 6.01
N PRO A 546 -10.33 -7.80 4.99
CA PRO A 546 -11.40 -8.75 5.24
C PRO A 546 -10.87 -10.07 5.80
N ALA A 547 -11.47 -10.59 6.88
CA ALA A 547 -11.00 -11.80 7.58
C ALA A 547 -10.97 -13.09 6.72
N TRP A 548 -11.63 -13.10 5.55
CA TRP A 548 -11.57 -14.21 4.59
C TRP A 548 -10.37 -14.16 3.63
N LEU A 549 -9.67 -13.02 3.54
CA LEU A 549 -8.61 -12.75 2.55
C LEU A 549 -7.29 -13.45 2.89
N VAL A 550 -6.98 -13.55 4.19
CA VAL A 550 -5.71 -14.07 4.69
C VAL A 550 -5.98 -15.38 5.42
N GLU A 551 -5.51 -16.49 4.84
CA GLU A 551 -5.38 -17.74 5.56
C GLU A 551 -4.12 -17.65 6.43
N ALA A 552 -4.31 -17.50 7.74
CA ALA A 552 -3.22 -17.24 8.68
C ALA A 552 -2.29 -18.47 8.79
N LYS A 553 -1.17 -18.42 8.06
CA LYS A 553 -0.14 -19.45 8.16
C LYS A 553 0.62 -19.28 9.48
N GLU A 554 0.44 -20.23 10.40
CA GLU A 554 1.28 -20.33 11.58
C GLU A 554 2.74 -20.46 11.16
N PHE A 555 3.57 -19.62 11.78
CA PHE A 555 4.89 -19.32 11.26
C PHE A 555 5.93 -20.23 11.92
N GLY A 556 6.76 -20.89 11.10
CA GLY A 556 8.02 -21.47 11.58
C GLY A 556 8.93 -20.36 12.07
N ASP A 557 9.48 -19.57 11.16
CA ASP A 557 10.64 -18.70 11.40
C ASP A 557 10.36 -17.46 12.28
N ALA A 558 9.13 -17.28 12.77
CA ALA A 558 8.87 -16.52 14.00
C ALA A 558 9.72 -17.02 15.19
N TRP A 559 10.09 -18.31 15.21
CA TRP A 559 11.01 -18.85 16.21
C TRP A 559 12.39 -18.18 16.16
N LEU A 560 12.87 -17.76 14.98
CA LEU A 560 14.17 -17.07 14.86
C LEU A 560 14.11 -15.69 15.52
N LEU A 561 13.20 -14.82 15.09
CA LEU A 561 13.06 -13.48 15.68
C LEU A 561 12.73 -13.53 17.18
N LYS A 562 11.92 -14.51 17.61
CA LYS A 562 11.66 -14.75 19.03
C LYS A 562 12.92 -15.19 19.78
N GLY A 563 13.70 -16.12 19.25
CA GLY A 563 14.97 -16.55 19.84
C GLY A 563 16.00 -15.43 19.91
N TYR A 564 16.09 -14.59 18.88
CA TYR A 564 16.96 -13.40 18.87
C TYR A 564 16.57 -12.41 19.97
N ARG A 565 15.26 -12.25 20.19
CA ARG A 565 14.70 -11.39 21.23
C ARG A 565 14.90 -11.97 22.63
N GLU A 566 14.69 -13.27 22.81
CA GLU A 566 14.94 -13.99 24.07
C GLU A 566 16.43 -13.98 24.46
N GLU A 567 17.36 -14.04 23.49
CA GLU A 567 18.80 -13.90 23.74
C GLU A 567 19.19 -12.46 24.10
N ALA A 568 18.62 -11.44 23.44
CA ALA A 568 18.85 -10.04 23.78
C ALA A 568 18.26 -9.66 25.14
N ASP A 569 17.00 -10.02 25.40
CA ASP A 569 16.31 -9.76 26.67
C ASP A 569 17.01 -10.49 27.82
N GLY A 570 17.40 -11.76 27.65
CA GLY A 570 18.10 -12.52 28.69
C GLY A 570 19.47 -11.94 29.12
N VAL A 571 20.19 -11.29 28.21
CA VAL A 571 21.44 -10.56 28.53
C VAL A 571 21.15 -9.29 29.32
N LEU A 572 20.11 -8.54 28.94
CA LEU A 572 19.74 -7.28 29.60
C LEU A 572 19.17 -7.52 31.00
N ASP A 573 18.30 -8.52 31.16
CA ASP A 573 17.73 -8.92 32.45
C ASP A 573 18.83 -9.41 33.40
N ALA A 574 19.80 -10.21 32.93
CA ALA A 574 20.95 -10.63 33.73
C ALA A 574 21.86 -9.45 34.15
N ALA A 575 22.08 -8.46 33.26
CA ALA A 575 22.85 -7.26 33.56
C ALA A 575 22.13 -6.32 34.55
N HIS A 576 20.80 -6.29 34.51
CA HIS A 576 19.95 -5.59 35.47
C HIS A 576 19.98 -6.27 36.85
N ASP A 577 19.66 -7.57 36.93
CA ASP A 577 19.51 -8.30 38.20
C ASP A 577 20.85 -8.50 38.94
N SER A 578 21.96 -8.54 38.20
CA SER A 578 23.31 -8.50 38.78
C SER A 578 23.69 -7.12 39.36
N GLY A 579 22.93 -6.06 39.06
CA GLY A 579 23.20 -4.67 39.44
C GLY A 579 24.29 -3.97 38.61
N ILE A 580 24.86 -4.66 37.60
CA ILE A 580 25.97 -4.16 36.80
C ILE A 580 25.52 -3.03 35.86
N LEU A 581 24.31 -3.10 35.30
CA LEU A 581 23.76 -2.05 34.45
C LEU A 581 23.73 -0.70 35.17
N ALA A 582 23.18 -0.65 36.38
CA ALA A 582 23.09 0.55 37.20
C ALA A 582 24.48 1.11 37.57
N ALA A 583 25.41 0.25 38.02
CA ALA A 583 26.77 0.66 38.34
C ALA A 583 27.50 1.28 37.12
N LEU A 584 27.31 0.69 35.93
CA LEU A 584 27.87 1.20 34.68
C LEU A 584 27.27 2.56 34.28
N ASP A 585 25.99 2.80 34.53
CA ASP A 585 25.31 4.08 34.25
C ASP A 585 25.68 5.19 35.25
N ASP A 586 25.84 4.86 36.54
CA ASP A 586 26.39 5.74 37.58
C ASP A 586 27.89 6.07 37.37
N GLY A 587 28.51 5.53 36.33
CA GLY A 587 29.89 5.81 35.93
C GLY A 587 30.95 4.97 36.64
N GLN A 588 30.54 3.97 37.41
CA GLN A 588 31.45 3.00 38.03
C GLN A 588 32.03 2.04 36.98
N THR A 589 33.22 1.51 37.27
CA THR A 589 33.89 0.50 36.44
C THR A 589 33.62 -0.92 36.97
N LEU A 590 33.70 -1.92 36.09
CA LEU A 590 33.19 -3.26 36.31
C LEU A 590 33.93 -4.02 37.43
N LEU A 591 35.27 -4.02 37.43
CA LEU A 591 36.05 -4.66 38.50
C LEU A 591 35.91 -3.89 39.81
N ARG A 592 35.80 -2.56 39.77
CA ARG A 592 35.52 -1.75 40.97
C ARG A 592 34.20 -2.18 41.64
N TYR A 593 33.10 -2.23 40.89
CA TYR A 593 31.80 -2.70 41.40
C TYR A 593 31.88 -4.13 41.95
N GLN A 594 32.54 -5.03 41.22
CA GLN A 594 32.69 -6.43 41.62
C GLN A 594 33.54 -6.60 42.89
N PHE A 595 34.62 -5.83 43.04
CA PHE A 595 35.45 -5.86 44.25
C PHE A 595 34.73 -5.25 45.45
N GLU A 596 34.00 -4.14 45.29
CA GLU A 596 33.16 -3.58 46.36
C GLU A 596 32.12 -4.61 46.85
N LYS A 597 31.48 -5.33 45.93
CA LYS A 597 30.44 -6.34 46.22
C LYS A 597 30.96 -7.64 46.84
N ASN A 598 32.12 -8.14 46.40
CA ASN A 598 32.58 -9.52 46.72
C ASN A 598 33.95 -9.59 47.43
N VAL A 599 34.79 -8.55 47.37
CA VAL A 599 36.14 -8.55 47.98
C VAL A 599 36.18 -7.66 49.22
N TYR A 600 35.71 -6.42 49.14
CA TYR A 600 35.80 -5.46 50.26
C TYR A 600 34.74 -5.73 51.34
N ALA A 601 33.59 -6.28 50.95
CA ALA A 601 32.56 -6.79 51.85
C ALA A 601 32.96 -8.09 52.60
N ASP A 602 34.12 -8.69 52.31
CA ASP A 602 34.57 -9.92 52.98
C ASP A 602 35.11 -9.65 54.39
N ALA A 603 34.70 -10.49 55.35
CA ALA A 603 35.09 -10.35 56.75
C ALA A 603 36.61 -10.50 57.00
N GLN A 604 37.36 -11.17 56.12
CA GLN A 604 38.83 -11.20 56.17
C GLN A 604 39.46 -9.92 55.61
N PHE A 605 38.83 -9.26 54.62
CA PHE A 605 39.28 -7.94 54.15
C PHE A 605 39.04 -6.88 55.22
N ALA A 606 37.88 -6.89 55.87
CA ALA A 606 37.59 -6.03 57.02
C ALA A 606 38.52 -6.30 58.23
N SER A 607 38.95 -7.56 58.46
CA SER A 607 39.98 -7.88 59.46
C SER A 607 41.34 -7.28 59.08
N MET A 608 41.75 -7.31 57.80
CA MET A 608 42.99 -6.63 57.36
C MET A 608 42.98 -5.13 57.68
N ALA A 609 41.89 -4.42 57.36
CA ALA A 609 41.74 -3.00 57.69
C ALA A 609 41.79 -2.77 59.22
N THR A 610 41.04 -3.58 59.97
CA THR A 610 41.03 -3.54 61.45
C THR A 610 42.41 -3.82 62.06
N SER A 611 43.24 -4.65 61.43
CA SER A 611 44.62 -4.91 61.86
C SER A 611 45.60 -3.77 61.54
N VAL A 612 45.28 -2.93 60.54
CA VAL A 612 46.04 -1.72 60.22
C VAL A 612 45.62 -0.54 61.10
N ASP A 613 44.32 -0.33 61.37
CA ASP A 613 43.84 0.71 62.30
C ASP A 613 44.28 0.46 63.77
N LYS A 614 44.66 -0.78 64.13
CA LYS A 614 45.28 -1.11 65.43
C LYS A 614 46.75 -0.65 65.56
N LEU A 615 47.38 -0.12 64.51
CA LEU A 615 48.76 0.36 64.55
C LEU A 615 48.87 1.76 65.19
N PRO A 616 49.89 2.02 66.04
CA PRO A 616 50.14 3.37 66.54
C PRO A 616 50.66 4.28 65.42
N ASN A 617 49.95 5.39 65.19
CA ASN A 617 50.29 6.42 64.21
C ASN A 617 51.40 7.38 64.71
N GLY A 618 52.57 6.82 65.01
CA GLY A 618 53.81 7.61 65.07
C GLY A 618 54.88 7.14 66.06
N GLY A 619 56.12 7.10 65.55
CA GLY A 619 57.32 7.49 66.30
C GLY A 619 57.65 6.76 67.60
N GLY A 620 58.36 5.62 67.49
CA GLY A 620 59.07 5.10 68.66
C GLY A 620 59.88 3.84 68.40
N ASN A 621 59.20 2.71 68.22
CA ASN A 621 59.84 1.41 68.33
C ASN A 621 59.27 0.40 67.32
N ILE A 622 59.95 0.27 66.17
CA ILE A 622 59.58 -0.65 65.09
C ILE A 622 59.40 -2.09 65.60
N ALA A 623 60.17 -2.52 66.60
CA ALA A 623 60.03 -3.87 67.17
C ALA A 623 58.73 -4.04 67.97
N LEU A 624 58.27 -3.00 68.67
CA LEU A 624 56.96 -3.00 69.35
C LEU A 624 55.83 -2.97 68.33
N ASP A 625 55.91 -2.09 67.32
CA ASP A 625 54.89 -1.97 66.29
C ASP A 625 54.73 -3.27 65.49
N VAL A 626 55.85 -3.91 65.12
CA VAL A 626 55.86 -5.21 64.44
C VAL A 626 55.30 -6.31 65.34
N LEU A 627 55.54 -6.28 66.67
CA LEU A 627 54.94 -7.23 67.60
C LEU A 627 53.42 -7.00 67.77
N THR A 628 52.96 -5.74 67.85
CA THR A 628 51.53 -5.41 67.94
C THR A 628 50.78 -5.77 66.65
N TYR A 629 51.38 -5.52 65.49
CA TYR A 629 50.84 -5.95 64.19
C TYR A 629 50.87 -7.46 64.05
N ALA A 630 51.98 -8.12 64.38
CA ALA A 630 52.08 -9.58 64.31
C ALA A 630 51.09 -10.26 65.26
N GLY A 631 50.87 -9.74 66.48
CA GLY A 631 49.77 -10.16 67.35
C GLY A 631 48.43 -9.99 66.65
N GLY A 632 48.09 -8.76 66.25
CA GLY A 632 46.81 -8.46 65.57
C GLY A 632 46.54 -9.27 64.28
N VAL A 633 47.57 -9.70 63.55
CA VAL A 633 47.43 -10.48 62.30
C VAL A 633 47.53 -12.00 62.52
N PHE A 634 48.27 -12.48 63.52
CA PHE A 634 48.50 -13.91 63.75
C PHE A 634 47.77 -14.49 64.97
N ASP A 635 47.32 -13.70 65.95
CA ASP A 635 46.48 -14.16 67.07
C ASP A 635 45.08 -14.60 66.57
N GLU A 636 44.58 -14.03 65.48
CA GLU A 636 43.39 -14.51 64.74
C GLU A 636 43.67 -15.80 63.94
N GLY A 637 44.88 -16.37 64.02
CA GLY A 637 45.29 -17.61 63.37
C GLY A 637 45.42 -17.51 61.84
N VAL A 638 45.50 -16.30 61.27
CA VAL A 638 45.43 -16.07 59.83
C VAL A 638 46.83 -15.98 59.21
N SER A 639 47.23 -17.00 58.44
CA SER A 639 48.46 -16.95 57.68
C SER A 639 48.30 -16.17 56.36
N ARG A 640 49.39 -15.63 55.80
CA ARG A 640 49.42 -15.07 54.43
C ARG A 640 48.82 -16.02 53.39
N GLY A 641 48.99 -17.34 53.58
CA GLY A 641 48.41 -18.37 52.72
C GLY A 641 46.88 -18.51 52.85
N LYS A 642 46.29 -18.18 54.01
CA LYS A 642 44.83 -18.09 54.19
C LYS A 642 44.29 -16.83 53.50
N TYR A 643 44.90 -15.67 53.76
CA TYR A 643 44.52 -14.41 53.08
C TYR A 643 44.60 -14.50 51.55
N ARG A 644 45.68 -15.05 50.99
CA ARG A 644 45.82 -15.28 49.54
C ARG A 644 44.66 -16.12 48.99
N LYS A 645 44.32 -17.23 49.68
CA LYS A 645 43.23 -18.11 49.26
C LYS A 645 41.86 -17.43 49.30
N THR A 646 41.56 -16.63 50.33
CA THR A 646 40.30 -15.86 50.39
C THR A 646 40.23 -14.84 49.26
N LEU A 647 41.26 -13.99 49.09
CA LEU A 647 41.28 -13.00 48.02
C LEU A 647 41.13 -13.65 46.62
N GLN A 648 41.86 -14.73 46.35
CA GLN A 648 41.75 -15.44 45.07
C GLN A 648 40.37 -16.12 44.88
N ALA A 649 39.79 -16.70 45.93
CA ALA A 649 38.44 -17.26 45.87
C ALA A 649 37.38 -16.18 45.59
N ASN A 650 37.51 -14.99 46.19
CA ASN A 650 36.56 -13.89 46.01
C ASN A 650 36.72 -13.24 44.63
N ILE A 651 37.95 -13.16 44.09
CA ILE A 651 38.20 -12.79 42.68
C ILE A 651 37.54 -13.79 41.73
N SER A 652 37.65 -15.10 41.96
CA SER A 652 36.93 -16.11 41.16
C SER A 652 35.41 -16.07 41.35
N ALA A 653 34.91 -15.63 42.52
CA ALA A 653 33.48 -15.39 42.70
C ALA A 653 32.96 -14.19 41.89
N CYS A 654 33.78 -13.14 41.71
CA CYS A 654 33.51 -12.05 40.77
C CYS A 654 33.48 -12.56 39.32
N GLU A 655 34.45 -13.39 38.95
CA GLU A 655 34.57 -13.99 37.61
C GLU A 655 33.31 -14.79 37.24
N GLU A 656 32.86 -15.70 38.11
CA GLU A 656 31.67 -16.51 37.86
C GLU A 656 30.37 -15.67 37.86
N GLN A 657 30.24 -14.64 38.71
CA GLN A 657 29.10 -13.70 38.68
C GLN A 657 29.01 -12.91 37.38
N VAL A 658 30.14 -12.57 36.76
CA VAL A 658 30.14 -11.89 35.44
C VAL A 658 29.96 -12.90 34.30
N LYS A 659 30.43 -14.14 34.43
CA LYS A 659 30.17 -15.21 33.44
C LYS A 659 28.70 -15.61 33.34
N THR A 660 27.93 -15.54 34.44
CA THR A 660 26.48 -15.81 34.38
C THR A 660 25.69 -14.85 33.49
N LEU A 661 26.26 -13.73 33.08
CA LEU A 661 25.70 -12.78 32.09
C LEU A 661 25.89 -13.25 30.64
N LEU A 662 26.87 -14.14 30.40
CA LEU A 662 27.31 -14.57 29.07
C LEU A 662 26.80 -15.97 28.70
N THR A 663 26.33 -16.73 29.68
CA THR A 663 25.53 -17.95 29.48
C THR A 663 24.07 -17.57 29.28
N PRO A 664 23.51 -17.59 28.05
CA PRO A 664 22.07 -17.45 27.89
C PRO A 664 21.37 -18.61 28.62
N ASN A 665 20.29 -18.30 29.36
CA ASN A 665 19.43 -19.32 29.98
C ASN A 665 18.60 -20.12 28.94
N VAL A 666 18.76 -19.82 27.65
CA VAL A 666 18.09 -20.46 26.52
C VAL A 666 19.11 -21.36 25.80
N PRO A 667 18.80 -22.65 25.55
CA PRO A 667 19.70 -23.53 24.79
C PRO A 667 19.86 -23.01 23.35
N PRO A 668 21.03 -23.21 22.70
CA PRO A 668 21.29 -22.70 21.36
C PRO A 668 20.25 -23.25 20.38
N ALA A 669 19.46 -22.34 19.80
CA ALA A 669 18.42 -22.71 18.86
C ALA A 669 19.04 -23.31 17.59
N PHE A 670 18.42 -24.37 17.07
CA PHE A 670 19.12 -25.48 16.41
C PHE A 670 20.02 -25.09 15.23
N SER A 671 21.19 -25.73 15.18
CA SER A 671 22.04 -25.81 13.99
C SER A 671 21.25 -26.30 12.76
N ALA A 672 21.39 -25.61 11.63
CA ALA A 672 20.59 -25.85 10.44
C ALA A 672 20.92 -27.17 9.71
N GLU A 673 20.17 -28.24 10.01
CA GLU A 673 19.99 -29.41 9.14
C GLU A 673 18.52 -29.86 9.11
N ARG A 674 17.74 -29.37 8.13
CA ARG A 674 16.53 -30.03 7.61
C ARG A 674 16.12 -29.50 6.24
#